data_AF-A0A6P4CZQ7-F1
#
_entry.id   AF-A0A6P4CZQ7-F1
#
_cell.length_a   1.000
_cell.length_b   1.000
_cell.length_c   1.000
_cell.angle_alpha   90.00
_cell.angle_beta   90.00
_cell.angle_gamma   90.00
#
_symmetry.space_group_name_H-M   'P 1'
#
loop_
_entity.id
_entity.type
_entity.pdbx_description
1 polymer ?
#
loop_
_entity_poly.entity_id
_entity_poly.type
_entity_poly.pdbx_seq_one_letter_code
_entity_poly.pdbx_strand_id
1 'polypeptide(L)'
;MDKEIPALMGVSKAILENVIFVHQDEANWPLQDPSTLKKKFDDIFSATRYTKALEVIKKLHKEQAQEIKTFKLKLENLQTLKDAAYKLRESIAQDQEKTESLKCQLQELEGSIKDVDDKIHHAEKTLKDLRKLQDQISTKTAQRSTLFREQQKQYAALTEDNEDTDEELMEWKTKFEERIGILQTKISKLERDLNDIDTKSSFLKQTINDSIWEISKLQTEAEAHMSLKNERDSCIKNLFAKHNLGPLPESPFTDEVATNLNNRVKSRALDLEKDLQDKKKADDNKLKMAWDCYMNANDRWKNTEAQKKAKSEIKNGIVRRIEEKENERDSLELQISNVNISHIDERERNLRIDVERKTNQLAEREFEVNIRQKQSEVYSIEQKIKAVNREKDIMVADSEDRVKLSFKKAELENHKKKHRKIVDDQKDKIKMVLKGRVPADKDLMKEVSQALRTLGSEYDNQNASCNEVKMEVTKLETKETEIKNNLLKHKKDLESKKRRIETELQSLDPQWSCIDSYLEMLESFKEKRDFAISKYKGNEGIQNSLDLFAKEARTKHACPCCDRAFSAEEEDEFVKKQRSRVANSAKVIKALAEESAIADSNYQQLDNLRVVYEEYVKLNEETIPDAESKLQQINEELDCKSQELDDMLGVLAQIQSDRDVAKALMQHIETADRHFQETISLQKQVEDLEYKLDFRGQGVRTMEEIQLELKSLQGTKDNLHAELEKLREEQRYAENDLSSIQIRWHTLREEKVKAANTLQDAKRVEEELARLTEEKTNVDLDEKHLAEALRPLSKERDKLLADHDELKVRLNRDYEYLVEQKRIYQQEAESLFKMTSKIREYSDLKKGDRLKELQEKKSLSESELKSCDARKQAILADVNKSKDSLRDQDNIKRNIEDHLNYRKTKAEVDELGREIERLEESILKVGGVSAIESELQKLSKERETLLSESNRYHGTMSVYQSNISKNKIDLKQSQYKDIDKRYFDQLIQLKTTEMANKDLDRYYNALDKALMRFHSMKMEEINKIIRELWQQTYRGQDIDYISIHSDSEGAGTRSYSYKVLMQTGDAELEMRGRCSAGQKVLASLIIRLALAETFCLNCGILALDEPTTNLDGPNAESLAAALLRIMEDRKGQENFQLIVITHDERFAQLIGQRQHAEKYYRVSKDDLQHSIIECQEIFD
;
A
#
# COMPACT_ATOMS: atom_id res chain seq x y z
N MET A 1 43.52 34.45 23.17
CA MET A 1 44.90 33.92 23.07
C MET A 1 44.99 32.41 22.95
N ASP A 2 44.86 31.58 24.01
CA ASP A 2 45.11 30.11 23.91
C ASP A 2 44.30 29.33 22.85
N LYS A 3 43.10 29.81 22.48
CA LYS A 3 42.30 29.26 21.36
C LYS A 3 42.54 29.95 20.02
N GLU A 4 42.91 31.22 20.04
CA GLU A 4 43.05 32.05 18.83
C GLU A 4 44.43 31.89 18.19
N ILE A 5 45.49 31.75 19.00
CA ILE A 5 46.87 31.58 18.52
C ILE A 5 47.01 30.31 17.66
N PRO A 6 46.53 29.12 18.09
CA PRO A 6 46.56 27.93 17.23
C PRO A 6 45.76 28.12 15.93
N ALA A 7 44.59 28.77 16.00
CA ALA A 7 43.72 29.01 14.85
C ALA A 7 44.34 29.98 13.83
N LEU A 8 44.97 31.06 14.30
CA LEU A 8 45.68 32.04 13.46
C LEU A 8 46.94 31.45 12.83
N MET A 9 47.66 30.59 13.55
CA MET A 9 48.85 29.90 13.07
C MET A 9 48.54 28.67 12.18
N GLY A 10 47.26 28.27 12.08
CA GLY A 10 46.86 27.11 11.30
C GLY A 10 47.40 25.77 11.81
N VAL A 11 47.75 25.67 13.09
CA VAL A 11 48.30 24.46 13.73
C VAL A 11 47.50 24.07 14.97
N SER A 12 47.49 22.79 15.32
CA SER A 12 46.81 22.33 16.54
C SER A 12 47.54 22.82 17.79
N LYS A 13 46.81 22.98 18.91
CA LYS A 13 47.41 23.31 20.21
C LYS A 13 48.50 22.31 20.60
N ALA A 14 48.27 21.03 20.32
CA ALA A 14 49.22 19.95 20.61
C ALA A 14 50.53 20.09 19.82
N ILE A 15 50.49 20.63 18.60
CA ILE A 15 51.70 20.90 17.81
C ILE A 15 52.50 22.06 18.44
N LEU A 16 51.82 23.11 18.91
CA LEU A 16 52.49 24.23 19.58
C LEU A 16 53.18 23.80 20.88
N GLU A 17 52.51 23.00 21.72
CA GLU A 17 53.03 22.58 23.03
C GLU A 17 54.05 21.44 22.95
N ASN A 18 53.86 20.47 22.03
CA ASN A 18 54.65 19.23 22.01
C ASN A 18 55.72 19.20 20.92
N VAL A 19 55.72 20.16 19.99
CA VAL A 19 56.67 20.18 18.87
C VAL A 19 57.42 21.51 18.81
N ILE A 20 56.70 22.64 18.82
CA ILE A 20 57.28 23.98 18.59
C ILE A 20 57.90 24.56 19.88
N PHE A 21 57.13 24.73 20.95
CA PHE A 21 57.55 25.40 22.20
C PHE A 21 57.75 24.41 23.36
N VAL A 22 58.48 23.33 23.10
CA VAL A 22 58.72 22.29 24.11
C VAL A 22 59.81 22.73 25.08
N HIS A 23 59.53 22.64 26.39
CA HIS A 23 60.50 22.89 27.45
C HIS A 23 61.62 21.83 27.45
N GLN A 24 62.84 22.20 27.85
CA GLN A 24 64.02 21.30 27.87
C GLN A 24 63.73 19.97 28.60
N ASP A 25 63.08 20.02 29.76
CA ASP A 25 62.74 18.83 30.57
C ASP A 25 61.74 17.88 29.90
N GLU A 26 60.91 18.39 28.99
CA GLU A 26 59.88 17.62 28.28
C GLU A 26 60.31 17.22 26.86
N ALA A 27 61.46 17.71 26.38
CA ALA A 27 61.92 17.53 25.00
C ALA A 27 62.11 16.07 24.60
N ASN A 28 62.35 15.16 25.56
CA ASN A 28 62.56 13.74 25.33
C ASN A 28 61.27 12.89 25.30
N TRP A 29 60.09 13.53 25.22
CA TRP A 29 58.81 12.82 25.15
C TRP A 29 58.68 11.75 24.04
N PRO A 30 59.34 11.85 22.86
CA PRO A 30 59.26 10.80 21.84
C PRO A 30 59.79 9.43 22.29
N LEU A 31 60.59 9.40 23.36
CA LEU A 31 61.17 8.18 23.94
C LEU A 31 60.58 7.83 25.32
N GLN A 32 59.51 8.50 25.74
CA GLN A 32 58.76 8.18 26.95
C GLN A 32 57.95 6.88 26.79
N ASP A 33 57.14 6.53 27.79
CA ASP A 33 56.36 5.31 27.76
C ASP A 33 55.29 5.32 26.64
N PRO A 34 54.90 4.13 26.12
CA PRO A 34 53.92 4.01 25.05
C PRO A 34 52.60 4.73 25.31
N SER A 35 52.16 4.86 26.56
CA SER A 35 50.90 5.53 26.88
C SER A 35 51.00 7.04 26.72
N THR A 36 52.11 7.63 27.18
CA THR A 36 52.40 9.05 27.00
C THR A 36 52.66 9.39 25.53
N LEU A 37 53.43 8.54 24.84
CA LEU A 37 53.73 8.69 23.41
C LEU A 37 52.45 8.65 22.57
N LYS A 38 51.58 7.68 22.82
CA LYS A 38 50.28 7.55 22.17
C LYS A 38 49.40 8.78 22.38
N LYS A 39 49.30 9.27 23.61
CA LYS A 39 48.49 10.47 23.91
C LYS A 39 48.98 11.68 23.11
N LYS A 40 50.29 11.93 23.08
CA LYS A 40 50.90 13.05 22.34
C LYS A 40 50.68 12.91 20.83
N PHE A 41 50.80 11.71 20.27
CA PHE A 41 50.50 11.46 18.86
C PHE A 41 49.02 11.61 18.52
N ASP A 42 48.11 11.05 19.31
CA ASP A 42 46.67 11.17 19.08
C ASP A 42 46.20 12.64 19.10
N ASP A 43 46.81 13.45 19.97
CA ASP A 43 46.58 14.89 20.07
C ASP A 43 47.18 15.67 18.87
N ILE A 44 48.41 15.33 18.43
CA ILE A 44 49.06 15.93 17.25
C ILE A 44 48.25 15.67 15.99
N PHE A 45 47.81 14.42 15.78
CA PHE A 45 46.98 14.02 14.63
C PHE A 45 45.55 14.58 14.70
N SER A 46 45.14 15.16 15.83
CA SER A 46 43.77 15.66 16.06
C SER A 46 42.69 14.62 15.76
N ALA A 47 43.04 13.33 15.89
CA ALA A 47 42.18 12.21 15.50
C ALA A 47 40.94 12.10 16.42
N THR A 48 41.04 12.63 17.65
CA THR A 48 39.98 12.60 18.68
C THR A 48 38.68 13.29 18.27
N ARG A 49 38.73 14.33 17.41
CA ARG A 49 37.52 14.99 16.90
C ARG A 49 36.77 14.11 15.90
N TYR A 50 37.50 13.51 14.98
CA TYR A 50 36.94 12.68 13.92
C TYR A 50 36.51 11.30 14.43
N THR A 51 37.20 10.74 15.43
CA THR A 51 36.74 9.51 16.11
C THR A 51 35.42 9.73 16.85
N LYS A 52 35.26 10.86 17.56
CA LYS A 52 33.96 11.23 18.15
C LYS A 52 32.85 11.39 17.12
N ALA A 53 33.14 12.00 15.96
CA ALA A 53 32.17 12.10 14.88
C ALA A 53 31.75 10.72 14.35
N LEU A 54 32.70 9.78 14.19
CA LEU A 54 32.41 8.40 13.80
C LEU A 54 31.58 7.66 14.86
N GLU A 55 31.81 7.89 16.16
CA GLU A 55 30.97 7.34 17.23
C GLU A 55 29.53 7.86 17.18
N VAL A 56 29.34 9.17 16.92
CA VAL A 56 28.01 9.77 16.76
C VAL A 56 27.29 9.18 15.55
N ILE A 57 27.96 9.07 14.39
CA ILE A 57 27.38 8.45 13.19
C ILE A 57 26.99 7.00 13.47
N LYS A 58 27.85 6.24 14.16
CA LYS A 58 27.58 4.84 14.54
C LYS A 58 26.38 4.71 15.48
N LYS A 59 26.24 5.64 16.43
CA LYS A 59 25.08 5.70 17.33
C LYS A 59 23.79 5.99 16.56
N LEU A 60 23.78 7.02 15.70
CA LEU A 60 22.63 7.38 14.85
C LEU A 60 22.24 6.24 13.91
N HIS A 61 23.21 5.56 13.30
CA HIS A 61 22.97 4.40 12.45
C HIS A 61 22.27 3.27 13.23
N LYS A 62 22.68 3.01 14.48
CA LYS A 62 22.05 1.99 15.35
C LYS A 62 20.62 2.38 15.75
N GLU A 63 20.39 3.64 16.10
CA GLU A 63 19.07 4.15 16.47
C GLU A 63 18.09 4.07 15.28
N GLN A 64 18.49 4.58 14.10
CA GLN A 64 17.68 4.46 12.89
C GLN A 64 17.44 3.00 12.48
N ALA A 65 18.39 2.08 12.70
CA ALA A 65 18.18 0.66 12.42
C ALA A 65 17.09 0.04 13.32
N GLN A 66 16.93 0.53 14.55
CA GLN A 66 15.82 0.13 15.43
C GLN A 66 14.48 0.74 14.98
N GLU A 67 14.47 2.00 14.56
CA GLU A 67 13.28 2.64 13.99
C GLU A 67 12.80 1.93 12.72
N ILE A 68 13.72 1.54 11.82
CA ILE A 68 13.42 0.77 10.61
C ILE A 68 12.69 -0.54 10.97
N LYS A 69 13.14 -1.28 11.99
CA LYS A 69 12.44 -2.50 12.46
C LYS A 69 11.01 -2.19 12.91
N THR A 70 10.84 -1.09 13.63
CA THR A 70 9.53 -0.64 14.14
C THR A 70 8.60 -0.23 12.99
N PHE A 71 9.13 0.49 11.98
CA PHE A 71 8.39 0.87 10.79
C PHE A 71 8.03 -0.32 9.90
N LYS A 72 8.89 -1.34 9.78
CA LYS A 72 8.56 -2.59 9.08
C LYS A 72 7.36 -3.29 9.71
N LEU A 73 7.38 -3.45 11.04
CA LEU A 73 6.29 -4.10 11.76
C LEU A 73 4.98 -3.30 11.67
N LYS A 74 5.05 -1.96 11.76
CA LYS A 74 3.88 -1.09 11.52
C LYS A 74 3.35 -1.23 10.09
N LEU A 75 4.23 -1.32 9.09
CA LEU A 75 3.86 -1.46 7.70
C LEU A 75 3.20 -2.81 7.42
N GLU A 76 3.72 -3.90 7.99
CA GLU A 76 3.10 -5.23 7.91
C GLU A 76 1.69 -5.24 8.50
N ASN A 77 1.49 -4.61 9.66
CA ASN A 77 0.16 -4.45 10.25
C ASN A 77 -0.79 -3.60 9.37
N LEU A 78 -0.28 -2.55 8.72
CA LEU A 78 -1.09 -1.76 7.79
C LEU A 78 -1.37 -2.53 6.49
N GLN A 79 -0.45 -3.38 6.04
CA GLN A 79 -0.64 -4.24 4.87
C GLN A 79 -1.77 -5.25 5.10
N THR A 80 -1.80 -5.92 6.26
CA THR A 80 -2.88 -6.87 6.58
C THR A 80 -4.24 -6.18 6.65
N LEU A 81 -4.32 -4.99 7.25
CA LEU A 81 -5.54 -4.17 7.27
C LEU A 81 -5.95 -3.69 5.88
N LYS A 82 -4.99 -3.32 5.03
CA LYS A 82 -5.23 -2.92 3.64
C LYS A 82 -5.77 -4.08 2.81
N ASP A 83 -5.21 -5.27 2.97
CA ASP A 83 -5.67 -6.48 2.28
C ASP A 83 -7.07 -6.91 2.73
N ALA A 84 -7.37 -6.78 4.02
CA ALA A 84 -8.72 -6.97 4.56
C ALA A 84 -9.72 -5.95 3.98
N ALA A 85 -9.35 -4.66 3.92
CA ALA A 85 -10.16 -3.63 3.28
C ALA A 85 -10.36 -3.89 1.79
N TYR A 86 -9.35 -4.41 1.09
CA TYR A 86 -9.45 -4.79 -0.32
C TYR A 86 -10.46 -5.94 -0.52
N LYS A 87 -10.41 -6.99 0.31
CA LYS A 87 -11.40 -8.09 0.27
C LYS A 87 -12.83 -7.59 0.49
N LEU A 88 -13.03 -6.63 1.40
CA LEU A 88 -14.35 -6.00 1.61
C LEU A 88 -14.82 -5.22 0.37
N ARG A 89 -13.92 -4.47 -0.28
CA ARG A 89 -14.22 -3.75 -1.54
C ARG A 89 -14.54 -4.71 -2.68
N GLU A 90 -13.80 -5.80 -2.81
CA GLU A 90 -14.03 -6.85 -3.80
C GLU A 90 -15.39 -7.52 -3.59
N SER A 91 -15.74 -7.87 -2.34
CA SER A 91 -17.06 -8.43 -2.01
C SER A 91 -18.19 -7.45 -2.33
N ILE A 92 -18.03 -6.15 -2.06
CA ILE A 92 -19.01 -5.13 -2.44
C ILE A 92 -19.17 -5.08 -3.96
N ALA A 93 -18.08 -5.10 -4.72
CA ALA A 93 -18.14 -5.05 -6.19
C ALA A 93 -18.85 -6.28 -6.76
N GLN A 94 -18.51 -7.49 -6.27
CA GLN A 94 -19.17 -8.73 -6.69
C GLN A 94 -20.66 -8.75 -6.33
N ASP A 95 -21.03 -8.35 -5.12
CA ASP A 95 -22.43 -8.31 -4.70
C ASP A 95 -23.20 -7.22 -5.48
N GLN A 96 -22.57 -6.10 -5.84
CA GLN A 96 -23.17 -5.07 -6.70
C GLN A 96 -23.39 -5.58 -8.13
N GLU A 97 -22.42 -6.28 -8.72
CA GLU A 97 -22.55 -6.88 -10.05
C GLU A 97 -23.69 -7.90 -10.09
N LYS A 98 -23.77 -8.80 -9.09
CA LYS A 98 -24.88 -9.76 -8.94
C LYS A 98 -26.23 -9.08 -8.72
N THR A 99 -26.24 -7.96 -7.98
CA THR A 99 -27.46 -7.17 -7.77
C THR A 99 -27.95 -6.58 -9.09
N GLU A 100 -27.06 -6.02 -9.90
CA GLU A 100 -27.43 -5.42 -11.19
C GLU A 100 -27.87 -6.49 -12.20
N SER A 101 -27.20 -7.65 -12.24
CA SER A 101 -27.62 -8.77 -13.10
C SER A 101 -29.00 -9.31 -12.74
N LEU A 102 -29.28 -9.50 -11.44
CA LEU A 102 -30.60 -9.93 -10.95
C LEU A 102 -31.68 -8.88 -11.24
N LYS A 103 -31.32 -7.60 -11.23
CA LYS A 103 -32.25 -6.50 -11.54
C LYS A 103 -32.65 -6.48 -13.02
N CYS A 104 -31.72 -6.77 -13.94
CA CYS A 104 -32.05 -6.96 -15.36
C CYS A 104 -32.99 -8.17 -15.55
N GLN A 105 -32.70 -9.31 -14.91
CA GLN A 105 -33.55 -10.50 -14.98
C GLN A 105 -34.95 -10.26 -14.37
N LEU A 106 -35.04 -9.49 -13.29
CA LEU A 106 -36.32 -9.08 -12.69
C LEU A 106 -37.14 -8.20 -13.65
N GLN A 107 -36.51 -7.27 -14.38
CA GLN A 107 -37.22 -6.47 -15.39
C GLN A 107 -37.77 -7.32 -16.55
N GLU A 108 -37.04 -8.33 -17.00
CA GLU A 108 -37.51 -9.27 -18.03
C GLU A 108 -38.68 -10.13 -17.54
N LEU A 109 -38.61 -10.62 -16.30
CA LEU A 109 -39.70 -11.36 -15.66
C LEU A 109 -40.92 -10.48 -15.42
N GLU A 110 -40.76 -9.24 -14.97
CA GLU A 110 -41.85 -8.27 -14.82
C GLU A 110 -42.55 -7.99 -16.16
N GLY A 111 -41.78 -7.87 -17.25
CA GLY A 111 -42.32 -7.77 -18.61
C GLY A 111 -43.14 -8.99 -19.01
N SER A 112 -42.63 -10.18 -18.73
CA SER A 112 -43.30 -11.45 -19.06
C SER A 112 -44.56 -11.67 -18.21
N ILE A 113 -44.54 -11.32 -16.92
CA ILE A 113 -45.72 -11.35 -16.03
C ILE A 113 -46.80 -10.41 -16.58
N LYS A 114 -46.41 -9.20 -17.02
CA LYS A 114 -47.35 -8.24 -17.61
C LYS A 114 -47.97 -8.77 -18.90
N ASP A 115 -47.19 -9.38 -19.78
CA ASP A 115 -47.70 -10.00 -21.01
C ASP A 115 -48.69 -11.14 -20.72
N VAL A 116 -48.43 -11.96 -19.69
CA VAL A 116 -49.35 -13.02 -19.25
C VAL A 116 -50.61 -12.42 -18.62
N ASP A 117 -50.49 -11.36 -17.81
CA ASP A 117 -51.63 -10.64 -17.23
C ASP A 117 -52.55 -10.03 -18.32
N ASP A 118 -51.98 -9.47 -19.37
CA ASP A 118 -52.72 -8.94 -20.52
C ASP A 118 -53.46 -10.06 -21.28
N LYS A 119 -52.83 -11.24 -21.45
CA LYS A 119 -53.47 -12.44 -22.03
C LYS A 119 -54.60 -12.97 -21.15
N ILE A 120 -54.42 -13.00 -19.83
CA ILE A 120 -55.48 -13.39 -18.88
C ILE A 120 -56.66 -12.42 -18.98
N HIS A 121 -56.41 -11.11 -18.98
CA HIS A 121 -57.45 -10.08 -19.15
C HIS A 121 -58.22 -10.27 -20.46
N HIS A 122 -57.53 -10.59 -21.55
CA HIS A 122 -58.16 -10.88 -22.83
C HIS A 122 -59.04 -12.13 -22.77
N ALA A 123 -58.55 -13.23 -22.21
CA ALA A 123 -59.29 -14.47 -22.03
C ALA A 123 -60.53 -14.30 -21.13
N GLU A 124 -60.41 -13.56 -20.03
CA GLU A 124 -61.52 -13.22 -19.13
C GLU A 124 -62.60 -12.40 -19.84
N LYS A 125 -62.21 -11.44 -20.68
CA LYS A 125 -63.14 -10.65 -21.48
C LYS A 125 -63.90 -11.53 -22.48
N THR A 126 -63.21 -12.40 -23.19
CA THR A 126 -63.82 -13.33 -24.14
C THR A 126 -64.76 -14.31 -23.45
N LEU A 127 -64.39 -14.82 -22.26
CA LEU A 127 -65.24 -15.66 -21.43
C LEU A 127 -66.53 -14.93 -21.00
N LYS A 128 -66.42 -13.66 -20.62
CA LYS A 128 -67.57 -12.83 -20.25
C LYS A 128 -68.52 -12.61 -21.43
N ASP A 129 -68.00 -12.42 -22.63
CA ASP A 129 -68.82 -12.24 -23.83
C ASP A 129 -69.47 -13.56 -24.28
N LEU A 130 -68.80 -14.70 -24.14
CA LEU A 130 -69.41 -16.03 -24.33
C LEU A 130 -70.54 -16.31 -23.33
N ARG A 131 -70.37 -15.95 -22.06
CA ARG A 131 -71.43 -16.10 -21.04
C ARG A 131 -72.66 -15.25 -21.35
N LYS A 132 -72.48 -14.02 -21.87
CA LYS A 132 -73.62 -13.21 -22.36
C LYS A 132 -74.38 -13.86 -23.50
N LEU A 133 -73.68 -14.50 -24.44
CA LEU A 133 -74.32 -15.24 -25.54
C LEU A 133 -75.11 -16.45 -25.00
N GLN A 134 -74.58 -17.14 -24.00
CA GLN A 134 -75.28 -18.24 -23.31
C GLN A 134 -76.57 -17.76 -22.62
N ASP A 135 -76.53 -16.59 -21.98
CA ASP A 135 -77.71 -15.97 -21.35
C ASP A 135 -78.76 -15.53 -22.40
N GLN A 136 -78.33 -15.09 -23.58
CA GLN A 136 -79.25 -14.77 -24.68
C GLN A 136 -79.96 -16.02 -25.22
N ILE A 137 -79.22 -17.12 -25.38
CA ILE A 137 -79.79 -18.42 -25.78
C ILE A 137 -80.81 -18.90 -24.75
N SER A 138 -80.50 -18.84 -23.46
CA SER A 138 -81.42 -19.27 -22.40
C SER A 138 -82.70 -18.42 -22.38
N THR A 139 -82.58 -17.11 -22.58
CA THR A 139 -83.71 -16.17 -22.66
C THR A 139 -84.61 -16.48 -23.87
N LYS A 140 -84.02 -16.67 -25.06
CA LYS A 140 -84.75 -17.00 -26.30
C LYS A 140 -85.41 -18.38 -26.22
N THR A 141 -84.76 -19.35 -25.58
CA THR A 141 -85.31 -20.69 -25.33
C THR A 141 -86.54 -20.63 -24.42
N ALA A 142 -86.51 -19.79 -23.38
CA ALA A 142 -87.66 -19.55 -22.51
C ALA A 142 -88.82 -18.83 -23.23
N GLN A 143 -88.53 -17.94 -24.18
CA GLN A 143 -89.55 -17.30 -25.04
C GLN A 143 -90.20 -18.31 -25.99
N ARG A 144 -89.43 -19.21 -26.60
CA ARG A 144 -89.96 -20.28 -27.46
C ARG A 144 -90.87 -21.22 -26.68
N SER A 145 -90.50 -21.60 -25.46
CA SER A 145 -91.30 -22.51 -24.63
C SER A 145 -92.63 -21.90 -24.16
N THR A 146 -92.66 -20.58 -23.94
CA THR A 146 -93.90 -19.85 -23.59
C THR A 146 -94.86 -19.74 -24.77
N LEU A 147 -94.38 -19.42 -25.98
CA LEU A 147 -95.21 -19.39 -27.20
C LEU A 147 -95.69 -20.78 -27.63
N PHE A 148 -94.87 -21.81 -27.43
CA PHE A 148 -95.28 -23.21 -27.65
C PHE A 148 -96.43 -23.63 -26.73
N ARG A 149 -96.46 -23.12 -25.49
CA ARG A 149 -97.59 -23.33 -24.57
C ARG A 149 -98.85 -22.56 -25.02
N GLU A 150 -98.70 -21.38 -25.61
CA GLU A 150 -99.80 -20.62 -26.22
C GLU A 150 -100.40 -21.35 -27.43
N GLN A 151 -99.55 -21.95 -28.28
CA GLN A 151 -99.95 -22.83 -29.38
C GLN A 151 -100.79 -24.02 -28.89
N GLN A 152 -100.36 -24.68 -27.81
CA GLN A 152 -101.15 -25.76 -27.18
C GLN A 152 -102.49 -25.25 -26.62
N LYS A 153 -102.54 -24.02 -26.11
CA LYS A 153 -103.76 -23.40 -25.58
C LYS A 153 -104.77 -23.08 -26.68
N GLN A 154 -104.31 -22.60 -27.83
CA GLN A 154 -105.13 -22.35 -29.02
C GLN A 154 -105.68 -23.64 -29.62
N TYR A 155 -104.91 -24.72 -29.58
CA TYR A 155 -105.38 -26.07 -29.93
C TYR A 155 -106.49 -26.56 -28.97
N ALA A 156 -106.35 -26.28 -27.67
CA ALA A 156 -107.33 -26.68 -26.65
C ALA A 156 -108.64 -25.87 -26.64
N ALA A 157 -108.72 -24.74 -27.35
CA ALA A 157 -109.91 -23.90 -27.46
C ALA A 157 -110.81 -24.25 -28.66
N LEU A 158 -110.42 -25.24 -29.46
CA LEU A 158 -111.26 -25.83 -30.51
C LEU A 158 -112.23 -26.81 -29.85
N THR A 159 -113.54 -26.54 -29.92
CA THR A 159 -114.55 -27.28 -29.13
C THR A 159 -115.02 -28.60 -29.72
N GLU A 160 -114.60 -28.99 -30.92
CA GLU A 160 -114.88 -30.32 -31.47
C GLU A 160 -113.84 -30.65 -32.54
N ASP A 161 -113.34 -31.89 -32.51
CA ASP A 161 -112.57 -32.49 -33.57
C ASP A 161 -113.54 -32.62 -34.75
N ASN A 162 -113.24 -31.94 -35.86
CA ASN A 162 -114.07 -32.08 -37.04
C ASN A 162 -113.68 -33.43 -37.66
N GLU A 163 -114.41 -34.47 -37.26
CA GLU A 163 -114.26 -35.87 -37.70
C GLU A 163 -114.86 -36.11 -39.10
N ASP A 164 -115.36 -35.06 -39.76
CA ASP A 164 -115.63 -35.06 -41.20
C ASP A 164 -114.30 -35.23 -41.96
N THR A 165 -114.17 -36.32 -42.70
CA THR A 165 -112.92 -36.65 -43.41
C THR A 165 -112.57 -35.58 -44.46
N ASP A 166 -111.27 -35.42 -44.75
CA ASP A 166 -110.80 -34.56 -45.85
C ASP A 166 -111.62 -34.80 -47.12
N GLU A 167 -112.07 -36.04 -47.41
CA GLU A 167 -112.92 -36.39 -48.55
C GLU A 167 -114.37 -35.86 -48.53
N GLU A 168 -115.04 -35.69 -47.38
CA GLU A 168 -116.44 -35.25 -47.30
C GLU A 168 -116.58 -33.72 -47.14
N LEU A 169 -115.62 -33.08 -46.46
CA LEU A 169 -115.38 -31.63 -46.54
C LEU A 169 -114.83 -31.24 -47.93
N MET A 170 -114.10 -32.14 -48.59
CA MET A 170 -113.80 -32.04 -50.01
C MET A 170 -114.94 -32.47 -50.92
N GLU A 171 -116.05 -33.09 -50.52
CA GLU A 171 -117.12 -33.50 -51.46
C GLU A 171 -118.02 -32.32 -51.89
N TRP A 172 -118.26 -31.40 -50.97
CA TRP A 172 -118.93 -30.12 -51.24
C TRP A 172 -117.99 -29.11 -51.90
N LYS A 173 -116.69 -29.21 -51.58
CA LYS A 173 -115.62 -28.53 -52.32
C LYS A 173 -115.48 -29.12 -53.73
N THR A 174 -115.58 -30.44 -53.94
CA THR A 174 -115.31 -31.13 -55.22
C THR A 174 -116.42 -31.04 -56.23
N LYS A 175 -117.69 -30.84 -55.87
CA LYS A 175 -118.70 -30.44 -56.88
C LYS A 175 -118.49 -29.01 -57.40
N PHE A 176 -117.78 -28.17 -56.64
CA PHE A 176 -117.29 -26.85 -57.07
C PHE A 176 -115.87 -26.94 -57.69
N GLU A 177 -115.03 -27.88 -57.24
CA GLU A 177 -113.69 -28.20 -57.77
C GLU A 177 -113.71 -29.14 -58.97
N GLU A 178 -114.82 -29.76 -59.37
CA GLU A 178 -114.90 -30.53 -60.64
C GLU A 178 -114.99 -29.55 -61.81
N ARG A 179 -115.67 -28.43 -61.62
CA ARG A 179 -115.79 -27.36 -62.61
C ARG A 179 -114.56 -26.43 -62.61
N ILE A 180 -113.94 -26.20 -61.45
CA ILE A 180 -112.61 -25.59 -61.35
C ILE A 180 -111.50 -26.59 -61.78
N GLY A 181 -111.69 -27.89 -61.60
CA GLY A 181 -110.70 -28.96 -61.75
C GLY A 181 -110.31 -29.23 -63.19
N ILE A 182 -111.27 -29.09 -64.11
CA ILE A 182 -111.04 -29.07 -65.56
C ILE A 182 -110.16 -27.86 -65.97
N LEU A 183 -110.28 -26.73 -65.27
CA LEU A 183 -109.45 -25.54 -65.47
C LEU A 183 -108.10 -25.66 -64.72
N GLN A 184 -108.06 -26.29 -63.54
CA GLN A 184 -106.85 -26.51 -62.74
C GLN A 184 -105.92 -27.55 -63.34
N THR A 185 -106.40 -28.65 -63.95
CA THR A 185 -105.52 -29.63 -64.62
C THR A 185 -104.74 -29.02 -65.78
N LYS A 186 -105.33 -28.01 -66.46
CA LYS A 186 -104.64 -27.20 -67.47
C LYS A 186 -103.62 -26.24 -66.87
N ILE A 187 -103.93 -25.63 -65.72
CA ILE A 187 -103.02 -24.75 -64.96
C ILE A 187 -101.83 -25.54 -64.38
N SER A 188 -102.05 -26.72 -63.78
CA SER A 188 -101.00 -27.51 -63.11
C SER A 188 -99.94 -28.10 -64.05
N LYS A 189 -100.24 -28.24 -65.34
CA LYS A 189 -99.24 -28.65 -66.35
C LYS A 189 -98.35 -27.47 -66.73
N LEU A 190 -98.92 -26.27 -66.85
CA LEU A 190 -98.20 -25.01 -67.09
C LEU A 190 -97.40 -24.56 -65.85
N GLU A 191 -97.86 -24.84 -64.63
CA GLU A 191 -97.15 -24.51 -63.38
C GLU A 191 -95.90 -25.39 -63.13
N ARG A 192 -95.90 -26.67 -63.56
CA ARG A 192 -94.69 -27.51 -63.49
C ARG A 192 -93.58 -27.02 -64.39
N ASP A 193 -93.90 -26.69 -65.64
CA ASP A 193 -92.96 -26.11 -66.59
C ASP A 193 -92.44 -24.73 -66.14
N LEU A 194 -93.26 -23.97 -65.41
CA LEU A 194 -92.85 -22.70 -64.78
C LEU A 194 -91.85 -22.94 -63.63
N ASN A 195 -92.06 -23.97 -62.80
CA ASN A 195 -91.23 -24.26 -61.63
C ASN A 195 -89.82 -24.77 -61.99
N ASP A 196 -89.71 -25.57 -63.05
CA ASP A 196 -88.40 -26.02 -63.58
C ASP A 196 -87.59 -24.85 -64.17
N ILE A 197 -88.27 -23.87 -64.78
CA ILE A 197 -87.63 -22.64 -65.25
C ILE A 197 -87.25 -21.73 -64.07
N ASP A 198 -88.05 -21.70 -63.00
CA ASP A 198 -87.78 -20.87 -61.81
C ASP A 198 -86.59 -21.38 -60.98
N THR A 199 -86.45 -22.70 -60.83
CA THR A 199 -85.29 -23.31 -60.16
C THR A 199 -83.97 -23.05 -60.90
N LYS A 200 -84.00 -23.07 -62.25
CA LYS A 200 -82.83 -22.70 -63.06
C LYS A 200 -82.54 -21.20 -62.99
N SER A 201 -83.57 -20.35 -62.99
CA SER A 201 -83.45 -18.90 -62.83
C SER A 201 -82.90 -18.51 -61.45
N SER A 202 -83.29 -19.21 -60.38
CA SER A 202 -82.81 -18.93 -59.02
C SER A 202 -81.34 -19.30 -58.82
N PHE A 203 -80.87 -20.43 -59.36
CA PHE A 203 -79.47 -20.83 -59.31
C PHE A 203 -78.56 -19.84 -60.06
N LEU A 204 -79.01 -19.38 -61.23
CA LEU A 204 -78.30 -18.33 -62.00
C LEU A 204 -78.28 -17.00 -61.25
N LYS A 205 -79.38 -16.58 -60.60
CA LYS A 205 -79.43 -15.37 -59.76
C LYS A 205 -78.48 -15.46 -58.57
N GLN A 206 -78.37 -16.61 -57.91
CA GLN A 206 -77.44 -16.82 -56.81
C GLN A 206 -75.98 -16.73 -57.28
N THR A 207 -75.64 -17.38 -58.39
CA THR A 207 -74.31 -17.32 -59.00
C THR A 207 -73.92 -15.90 -59.41
N ILE A 208 -74.87 -15.12 -59.94
CA ILE A 208 -74.67 -13.70 -60.27
C ILE A 208 -74.44 -12.86 -59.01
N ASN A 209 -75.21 -13.08 -57.93
CA ASN A 209 -75.06 -12.34 -56.68
C ASN A 209 -73.71 -12.61 -55.99
N ASP A 210 -73.27 -13.87 -55.95
CA ASP A 210 -71.97 -14.25 -55.39
C ASP A 210 -70.83 -13.61 -56.18
N SER A 211 -70.92 -13.64 -57.52
CA SER A 211 -69.96 -12.97 -58.40
C SER A 211 -69.97 -11.44 -58.21
N ILE A 212 -71.14 -10.80 -58.02
CA ILE A 212 -71.26 -9.37 -57.75
C ILE A 212 -70.58 -9.00 -56.42
N TRP A 213 -70.75 -9.81 -55.38
CA TRP A 213 -70.12 -9.56 -54.08
C TRP A 213 -68.60 -9.61 -54.16
N GLU A 214 -68.05 -10.65 -54.79
CA GLU A 214 -66.59 -10.83 -54.93
C GLU A 214 -65.97 -9.79 -55.88
N ILE A 215 -66.67 -9.43 -56.96
CA ILE A 215 -66.30 -8.30 -57.82
C ILE A 215 -66.28 -7.00 -57.02
N SER A 216 -67.30 -6.70 -56.22
CA SER A 216 -67.37 -5.45 -55.45
C SER A 216 -66.21 -5.33 -54.45
N LYS A 217 -65.86 -6.44 -53.80
CA LYS A 217 -64.70 -6.52 -52.90
C LYS A 217 -63.39 -6.26 -53.64
N LEU A 218 -63.13 -6.98 -54.73
CA LEU A 218 -61.90 -6.83 -55.51
C LEU A 218 -61.80 -5.46 -56.22
N GLN A 219 -62.93 -4.87 -56.60
CA GLN A 219 -63.03 -3.51 -57.15
C GLN A 219 -62.64 -2.47 -56.09
N THR A 220 -63.14 -2.61 -54.86
CA THR A 220 -62.77 -1.73 -53.72
C THR A 220 -61.26 -1.83 -53.41
N GLU A 221 -60.70 -3.04 -53.48
CA GLU A 221 -59.26 -3.27 -53.31
C GLU A 221 -58.43 -2.66 -54.46
N ALA A 222 -58.94 -2.67 -55.70
CA ALA A 222 -58.30 -2.04 -56.85
C ALA A 222 -58.31 -0.50 -56.76
N GLU A 223 -59.42 0.09 -56.31
CA GLU A 223 -59.54 1.53 -56.06
C GLU A 223 -58.58 1.98 -54.94
N ALA A 224 -58.48 1.20 -53.85
CA ALA A 224 -57.52 1.45 -52.78
C ALA A 224 -56.06 1.37 -53.26
N HIS A 225 -55.73 0.41 -54.14
CA HIS A 225 -54.38 0.31 -54.75
C HIS A 225 -54.04 1.54 -55.61
N MET A 226 -54.99 2.03 -56.40
CA MET A 226 -54.81 3.24 -57.20
C MET A 226 -54.65 4.49 -56.33
N SER A 227 -55.40 4.62 -55.22
CA SER A 227 -55.20 5.70 -54.24
C SER A 227 -53.80 5.67 -53.65
N LEU A 228 -53.31 4.49 -53.23
CA LEU A 228 -51.96 4.32 -52.69
C LEU A 228 -50.86 4.67 -53.71
N LYS A 229 -51.05 4.36 -54.99
CA LYS A 229 -50.12 4.78 -56.06
C LYS A 229 -50.07 6.30 -56.21
N ASN A 230 -51.22 6.97 -56.14
CA ASN A 230 -51.29 8.43 -56.20
C ASN A 230 -50.66 9.10 -54.95
N GLU A 231 -50.86 8.51 -53.78
CA GLU A 231 -50.24 8.96 -52.52
C GLU A 231 -48.72 8.77 -52.54
N ARG A 232 -48.21 7.63 -53.04
CA ARG A 232 -46.78 7.38 -53.25
C ARG A 232 -46.17 8.46 -54.15
N ASP A 233 -46.78 8.73 -55.29
CA ASP A 233 -46.25 9.70 -56.26
C ASP A 233 -46.24 11.13 -55.68
N SER A 234 -47.26 11.47 -54.90
CA SER A 234 -47.32 12.74 -54.17
C SER A 234 -46.26 12.83 -53.06
N CYS A 235 -46.03 11.74 -52.32
CA CYS A 235 -44.99 11.64 -51.30
C CYS A 235 -43.58 11.79 -51.90
N ILE A 236 -43.31 11.15 -53.03
CA ILE A 236 -42.05 11.30 -53.79
C ILE A 236 -41.86 12.75 -54.22
N LYS A 237 -42.89 13.40 -54.78
CA LYS A 237 -42.82 14.83 -55.17
C LYS A 237 -42.44 15.73 -54.00
N ASN A 238 -43.08 15.54 -52.85
CA ASN A 238 -42.82 16.34 -51.65
C ASN A 238 -41.40 16.11 -51.10
N LEU A 239 -40.94 14.87 -51.02
CA LEU A 239 -39.59 14.53 -50.56
C LEU A 239 -38.50 15.14 -51.44
N PHE A 240 -38.67 15.08 -52.76
CA PHE A 240 -37.71 15.63 -53.71
C PHE A 240 -37.68 17.16 -53.73
N ALA A 241 -38.85 17.81 -53.57
CA ALA A 241 -38.94 19.27 -53.47
C ALA A 241 -38.37 19.80 -52.14
N LYS A 242 -38.66 19.12 -51.02
CA LYS A 242 -38.23 19.54 -49.68
C LYS A 242 -36.73 19.33 -49.45
N HIS A 243 -36.17 18.24 -49.97
CA HIS A 243 -34.77 17.86 -49.72
C HIS A 243 -33.86 18.01 -50.94
N ASN A 244 -34.32 18.71 -51.99
CA ASN A 244 -33.57 18.99 -53.23
C ASN A 244 -32.91 17.75 -53.84
N LEU A 245 -33.65 16.65 -53.97
CA LEU A 245 -33.11 15.36 -54.43
C LEU A 245 -32.97 15.26 -55.95
N GLY A 246 -33.27 16.32 -56.71
CA GLY A 246 -33.12 16.44 -58.16
C GLY A 246 -34.44 16.57 -58.93
N PRO A 247 -34.40 16.68 -60.28
CA PRO A 247 -35.58 16.86 -61.10
C PRO A 247 -36.44 15.58 -61.17
N LEU A 248 -37.76 15.77 -61.29
CA LEU A 248 -38.77 14.71 -61.37
C LEU A 248 -39.43 14.66 -62.75
N PRO A 249 -39.79 13.48 -63.28
CA PRO A 249 -40.63 13.35 -64.47
C PRO A 249 -42.10 13.73 -64.20
N GLU A 250 -42.92 13.86 -65.26
CA GLU A 250 -44.37 14.06 -65.10
C GLU A 250 -45.05 12.82 -64.51
N SER A 251 -46.03 13.05 -63.65
CA SER A 251 -46.79 12.02 -62.91
C SER A 251 -48.09 11.71 -63.66
N PRO A 252 -48.60 10.46 -63.61
CA PRO A 252 -48.24 9.36 -62.71
C PRO A 252 -46.94 8.61 -63.07
N PHE A 253 -46.19 8.18 -62.04
CA PHE A 253 -44.94 7.45 -62.21
C PHE A 253 -45.18 5.97 -62.52
N THR A 254 -44.43 5.44 -63.49
CA THR A 254 -44.34 3.99 -63.69
C THR A 254 -43.63 3.34 -62.49
N ASP A 255 -43.86 2.06 -62.28
CA ASP A 255 -43.30 1.34 -61.12
C ASP A 255 -41.76 1.27 -61.16
N GLU A 256 -41.15 1.26 -62.36
CA GLU A 256 -39.69 1.36 -62.54
C GLU A 256 -39.15 2.75 -62.16
N VAL A 257 -39.82 3.81 -62.62
CA VAL A 257 -39.45 5.20 -62.30
C VAL A 257 -39.56 5.45 -60.79
N ALA A 258 -40.65 5.02 -60.18
CA ALA A 258 -40.86 5.13 -58.73
C ALA A 258 -39.79 4.37 -57.94
N THR A 259 -39.37 3.18 -58.40
CA THR A 259 -38.31 2.39 -57.75
C THR A 259 -36.96 3.09 -57.78
N ASN A 260 -36.58 3.69 -58.92
CA ASN A 260 -35.33 4.45 -59.04
C ASN A 260 -35.32 5.71 -58.16
N LEU A 261 -36.44 6.43 -58.08
CA LEU A 261 -36.57 7.59 -57.19
C LEU A 261 -36.47 7.18 -55.72
N ASN A 262 -37.06 6.02 -55.35
CA ASN A 262 -36.95 5.46 -54.00
C ASN A 262 -35.51 5.09 -53.63
N ASN A 263 -34.72 4.58 -54.57
CA ASN A 263 -33.30 4.28 -54.36
C ASN A 263 -32.46 5.54 -54.12
N ARG A 264 -32.80 6.67 -54.74
CA ARG A 264 -32.13 7.96 -54.47
C ARG A 264 -32.44 8.47 -53.06
N VAL A 265 -33.68 8.31 -52.59
CA VAL A 265 -34.07 8.61 -51.20
C VAL A 265 -33.27 7.74 -50.21
N LYS A 266 -33.09 6.45 -50.52
CA LYS A 266 -32.23 5.55 -49.73
C LYS A 266 -30.76 6.00 -49.71
N SER A 267 -30.20 6.37 -50.87
CA SER A 267 -28.81 6.84 -50.95
C SER A 267 -28.58 8.08 -50.09
N ARG A 268 -29.49 9.05 -50.15
CA ARG A 268 -29.38 10.27 -49.35
C ARG A 268 -29.48 10.00 -47.84
N ALA A 269 -30.28 9.03 -47.42
CA ALA A 269 -30.33 8.61 -46.01
C ALA A 269 -28.96 8.07 -45.52
N LEU A 270 -28.24 7.33 -46.37
CA LEU A 270 -26.89 6.84 -46.08
C LEU A 270 -25.86 7.98 -46.04
N ASP A 271 -25.96 8.96 -46.94
CA ASP A 271 -25.08 10.13 -46.94
C ASP A 271 -25.24 10.96 -45.65
N LEU A 272 -26.48 11.17 -45.19
CA LEU A 272 -26.76 11.88 -43.94
C LEU A 272 -26.24 11.14 -42.70
N GLU A 273 -26.22 9.80 -42.71
CA GLU A 273 -25.58 9.00 -41.65
C GLU A 273 -24.07 9.24 -41.63
N LYS A 274 -23.43 9.23 -42.80
CA LYS A 274 -21.99 9.45 -42.94
C LYS A 274 -21.59 10.87 -42.53
N ASP A 275 -22.32 11.89 -43.00
CA ASP A 275 -22.08 13.30 -42.65
C ASP A 275 -22.13 13.50 -41.12
N LEU A 276 -23.08 12.84 -40.46
CA LEU A 276 -23.25 12.91 -39.01
C LEU A 276 -22.09 12.23 -38.27
N GLN A 277 -21.62 11.09 -38.77
CA GLN A 277 -20.45 10.39 -38.22
C GLN A 277 -19.15 11.18 -38.40
N ASP A 278 -18.94 11.80 -39.56
CA ASP A 278 -17.76 12.62 -39.84
C ASP A 278 -17.77 13.92 -39.03
N LYS A 279 -18.95 14.53 -38.86
CA LYS A 279 -19.15 15.69 -37.99
C LYS A 279 -18.82 15.37 -36.52
N LYS A 280 -19.28 14.21 -36.02
CA LYS A 280 -18.95 13.75 -34.65
C LYS A 280 -17.44 13.63 -34.43
N LYS A 281 -16.73 12.97 -35.36
CA LYS A 281 -15.27 12.85 -35.30
C LYS A 281 -14.56 14.21 -35.30
N ALA A 282 -15.03 15.14 -36.14
CA ALA A 282 -14.46 16.48 -36.20
C ALA A 282 -14.69 17.27 -34.91
N ASP A 283 -15.86 17.13 -34.28
CA ASP A 283 -16.21 17.82 -33.04
C ASP A 283 -15.47 17.21 -31.82
N ASP A 284 -15.34 15.88 -31.76
CA ASP A 284 -14.53 15.18 -30.76
C ASP A 284 -13.05 15.62 -30.82
N ASN A 285 -12.49 15.79 -32.02
CA ASN A 285 -11.12 16.29 -32.19
C ASN A 285 -10.95 17.73 -31.70
N LYS A 286 -11.91 18.62 -31.98
CA LYS A 286 -11.89 20.01 -31.48
C LYS A 286 -11.98 20.08 -29.97
N LEU A 287 -12.83 19.25 -29.35
CA LEU A 287 -12.93 19.14 -27.90
C LEU A 287 -11.64 18.63 -27.28
N LYS A 288 -11.04 17.60 -27.88
CA LYS A 288 -9.75 17.08 -27.43
C LYS A 288 -8.65 18.15 -27.45
N MET A 289 -8.54 18.92 -28.54
CA MET A 289 -7.55 20.01 -28.62
C MET A 289 -7.77 21.10 -27.55
N ALA A 290 -9.02 21.50 -27.32
CA ALA A 290 -9.34 22.48 -26.27
C ALA A 290 -9.06 21.94 -24.86
N TRP A 291 -9.36 20.66 -24.62
CA TRP A 291 -9.06 19.97 -23.36
C TRP A 291 -7.56 19.85 -23.11
N ASP A 292 -6.76 19.52 -24.13
CA ASP A 292 -5.30 19.44 -24.03
C ASP A 292 -4.69 20.80 -23.68
N CYS A 293 -5.19 21.90 -24.25
CA CYS A 293 -4.80 23.26 -23.88
C CYS A 293 -5.11 23.58 -22.40
N TYR A 294 -6.31 23.24 -21.94
CA TYR A 294 -6.69 23.38 -20.54
C TYR A 294 -5.79 22.55 -19.60
N MET A 295 -5.53 21.29 -19.94
CA MET A 295 -4.69 20.38 -19.13
C MET A 295 -3.27 20.93 -18.98
N ASN A 296 -2.67 21.43 -20.07
CA ASN A 296 -1.35 22.06 -20.03
C ASN A 296 -1.31 23.28 -19.10
N ALA A 297 -2.32 24.16 -19.14
CA ALA A 297 -2.41 25.31 -18.25
C ALA A 297 -2.66 24.90 -16.79
N ASN A 298 -3.51 23.89 -16.57
CA ASN A 298 -3.81 23.34 -15.25
C ASN A 298 -2.57 22.70 -14.59
N ASP A 299 -1.75 21.99 -15.36
CA ASP A 299 -0.52 21.36 -14.85
C ASP A 299 0.52 22.40 -14.45
N ARG A 300 0.70 23.47 -15.25
CA ARG A 300 1.56 24.62 -14.87
C ARG A 300 1.08 25.27 -13.57
N TRP A 301 -0.23 25.48 -13.43
CA TRP A 301 -0.82 26.03 -12.22
C TRP A 301 -0.59 25.11 -11.02
N LYS A 302 -0.88 23.80 -11.14
CA LYS A 302 -0.68 22.81 -10.07
C LYS A 302 0.77 22.71 -9.63
N ASN A 303 1.72 22.71 -10.56
CA ASN A 303 3.14 22.65 -10.25
C ASN A 303 3.59 23.88 -9.44
N THR A 304 3.12 25.08 -9.84
CA THR A 304 3.44 26.33 -9.14
C THR A 304 2.79 26.37 -7.74
N GLU A 305 1.56 25.87 -7.60
CA GLU A 305 0.85 25.79 -6.32
C GLU A 305 1.53 24.79 -5.37
N ALA A 306 2.00 23.65 -5.89
CA ALA A 306 2.76 22.67 -5.13
C ALA A 306 4.08 23.25 -4.61
N GLN A 307 4.81 24.01 -5.44
CA GLN A 307 6.03 24.71 -5.03
C GLN A 307 5.76 25.73 -3.93
N LYS A 308 4.68 26.51 -4.04
CA LYS A 308 4.28 27.48 -3.01
C LYS A 308 3.97 26.77 -1.68
N LYS A 309 3.22 25.67 -1.73
CA LYS A 309 2.88 24.88 -0.54
C LYS A 309 4.12 24.31 0.15
N ALA A 310 5.08 23.78 -0.63
CA ALA A 310 6.35 23.30 -0.09
C ALA A 310 7.15 24.41 0.60
N LYS A 311 7.21 25.62 0.01
CA LYS A 311 7.83 26.79 0.64
C LYS A 311 7.14 27.19 1.95
N SER A 312 5.80 27.15 1.98
CA SER A 312 5.01 27.41 3.20
C SER A 312 5.29 26.40 4.32
N GLU A 313 5.46 25.11 3.99
CA GLU A 313 5.84 24.07 4.95
C GLU A 313 7.26 24.26 5.48
N ILE A 314 8.22 24.61 4.62
CA ILE A 314 9.60 24.96 5.03
C ILE A 314 9.58 26.14 6.00
N LYS A 315 8.85 27.21 5.66
CA LYS A 315 8.68 28.39 6.52
C LYS A 315 8.12 28.03 7.91
N ASN A 316 7.09 27.21 7.98
CA ASN A 316 6.53 26.76 9.27
C ASN A 316 7.57 25.96 10.08
N GLY A 317 8.42 25.19 9.42
CA GLY A 317 9.54 24.50 10.05
C GLY A 317 10.64 25.44 10.57
N ILE A 318 10.88 26.56 9.89
CA ILE A 318 11.83 27.60 10.35
C ILE A 318 11.24 28.38 11.53
N VAL A 319 9.96 28.78 11.46
CA VAL A 319 9.27 29.51 12.54
C VAL A 319 9.30 28.72 13.85
N ARG A 320 9.03 27.42 13.82
CA ARG A 320 9.11 26.57 15.01
C ARG A 320 10.52 26.51 15.61
N ARG A 321 11.55 26.43 14.75
CA ARG A 321 12.95 26.47 15.19
C ARG A 321 13.33 27.82 15.80
N ILE A 322 12.80 28.92 15.27
CA ILE A 322 12.93 30.25 15.86
C ILE A 322 12.29 30.26 17.26
N GLU A 323 11.04 29.80 17.40
CA GLU A 323 10.36 29.74 18.71
C GLU A 323 11.13 28.87 19.73
N GLU A 324 11.63 27.71 19.32
CA GLU A 324 12.47 26.84 20.18
C GLU A 324 13.73 27.56 20.65
N LYS A 325 14.39 28.30 19.76
CA LYS A 325 15.61 29.06 20.06
C LYS A 325 15.35 30.33 20.85
N GLU A 326 14.21 30.98 20.66
CA GLU A 326 13.76 32.10 21.49
C GLU A 326 13.51 31.64 22.93
N ASN A 327 12.86 30.49 23.11
CA ASN A 327 12.69 29.88 24.44
C ASN A 327 14.04 29.50 25.10
N GLU A 328 14.99 28.98 24.30
CA GLU A 328 16.35 28.68 24.78
C GLU A 328 17.07 29.97 25.22
N ARG A 329 17.01 31.04 24.42
CA ARG A 329 17.54 32.36 24.76
C ARG A 329 16.93 32.88 26.06
N ASP A 330 15.60 32.89 26.16
CA ASP A 330 14.89 33.43 27.32
C ASP A 330 15.24 32.68 28.60
N SER A 331 15.42 31.35 28.52
CA SER A 331 15.89 30.53 29.65
C SER A 331 17.32 30.88 30.08
N LEU A 332 18.23 31.07 29.11
CA LEU A 332 19.61 31.46 29.39
C LEU A 332 19.69 32.90 29.94
N GLU A 333 18.89 33.81 29.42
CA GLU A 333 18.81 35.21 29.87
C GLU A 333 18.30 35.32 31.31
N LEU A 334 17.31 34.49 31.68
CA LEU A 334 16.78 34.41 33.05
C LEU A 334 17.79 33.83 34.05
N GLN A 335 18.74 33.00 33.60
CA GLN A 335 19.87 32.55 34.42
C GLN A 335 20.93 33.65 34.61
N ILE A 336 21.04 34.60 33.67
CA ILE A 336 22.02 35.69 33.68
C ILE A 336 21.50 36.93 34.42
N SER A 337 20.18 37.16 34.46
CA SER A 337 19.56 38.40 34.95
C SER A 337 19.95 38.81 36.38
N ASN A 338 20.36 37.85 37.22
CA ASN A 338 20.75 38.07 38.62
C ASN A 338 22.27 38.05 38.85
N VAL A 339 23.08 37.86 37.80
CA VAL A 339 24.53 37.65 37.93
C VAL A 339 25.30 38.87 37.41
N ASN A 340 25.80 39.69 38.34
CA ASN A 340 26.70 40.79 38.00
C ASN A 340 28.15 40.29 37.92
N ILE A 341 28.58 39.94 36.71
CA ILE A 341 29.93 39.39 36.43
C ILE A 341 31.04 40.35 36.90
N SER A 342 30.86 41.67 36.76
CA SER A 342 31.87 42.66 37.18
C SER A 342 32.11 42.63 38.70
N HIS A 343 31.05 42.43 39.48
CA HIS A 343 31.10 42.36 40.93
C HIS A 343 31.62 41.01 41.45
N ILE A 344 31.35 39.91 40.74
CA ILE A 344 31.96 38.60 41.02
C ILE A 344 33.47 38.63 40.73
N ASP A 345 33.88 39.28 39.65
CA ASP A 345 35.28 39.43 39.25
C ASP A 345 36.09 40.21 40.29
N GLU A 346 35.53 41.34 40.78
CA GLU A 346 36.14 42.13 41.85
C GLU A 346 36.30 41.34 43.16
N ARG A 347 35.26 40.58 43.54
CA ARG A 347 35.29 39.74 44.75
C ARG A 347 36.29 38.57 44.66
N GLU A 348 36.41 37.94 43.49
CA GLU A 348 37.38 36.86 43.25
C GLU A 348 38.80 37.39 43.36
N ARG A 349 39.06 38.58 42.82
CA ARG A 349 40.35 39.26 42.92
C ARG A 349 40.72 39.57 44.37
N ASN A 350 39.77 40.08 45.17
CA ASN A 350 40.00 40.38 46.58
C ASN A 350 40.28 39.12 47.41
N LEU A 351 39.51 38.05 47.22
CA LEU A 351 39.74 36.78 47.93
C LEU A 351 41.07 36.13 47.55
N ARG A 352 41.50 36.25 46.28
CA ARG A 352 42.82 35.77 45.85
C ARG A 352 43.96 36.47 46.59
N ILE A 353 43.87 37.79 46.74
CA ILE A 353 44.84 38.59 47.50
C ILE A 353 44.85 38.17 48.97
N ASP A 354 43.69 37.88 49.56
CA ASP A 354 43.58 37.44 50.95
C ASP A 354 44.15 36.03 51.17
N VAL A 355 43.96 35.09 50.23
CA VAL A 355 44.62 33.77 50.25
C VAL A 355 46.13 33.94 50.26
N GLU A 356 46.68 34.73 49.33
CA GLU A 356 48.12 34.97 49.22
C GLU A 356 48.69 35.62 50.49
N ARG A 357 47.99 36.62 51.05
CA ARG A 357 48.36 37.25 52.33
C ARG A 357 48.39 36.24 53.48
N LYS A 358 47.37 35.38 53.59
CA LYS A 358 47.26 34.38 54.68
C LYS A 358 48.26 33.25 54.54
N THR A 359 48.57 32.81 53.32
CA THR A 359 49.63 31.84 53.05
C THR A 359 50.99 32.38 53.49
N ASN A 360 51.30 33.64 53.17
CA ASN A 360 52.56 34.26 53.59
C ASN A 360 52.65 34.43 55.12
N GLN A 361 51.56 34.86 55.78
CA GLN A 361 51.51 34.96 57.25
C GLN A 361 51.71 33.62 57.96
N LEU A 362 51.25 32.51 57.36
CA LEU A 362 51.41 31.16 57.91
C LEU A 362 52.85 30.68 57.76
N ALA A 363 53.50 30.99 56.63
CA ALA A 363 54.90 30.69 56.38
C ALA A 363 55.85 31.43 57.35
N GLU A 364 55.59 32.71 57.65
CA GLU A 364 56.42 33.54 58.54
C GLU A 364 56.44 33.07 60.01
N ARG A 365 55.43 32.32 60.46
CA ARG A 365 55.32 31.88 61.87
C ARG A 365 56.20 30.68 62.23
N GLU A 366 56.79 30.01 61.24
CA GLU A 366 57.71 28.87 61.41
C GLU A 366 57.23 27.83 62.45
N PHE A 367 55.92 27.53 62.45
CA PHE A 367 55.29 26.66 63.46
C PHE A 367 55.99 25.31 63.59
N GLU A 368 56.41 24.70 62.48
CA GLU A 368 57.13 23.43 62.50
C GLU A 368 58.46 23.47 63.26
N VAL A 369 59.23 24.55 63.12
CA VAL A 369 60.54 24.71 63.78
C VAL A 369 60.32 24.86 65.28
N ASN A 370 59.39 25.72 65.67
CA ASN A 370 59.05 26.00 67.06
C ASN A 370 58.46 24.76 67.78
N ILE A 371 57.59 24.01 67.11
CA ILE A 371 57.01 22.76 67.62
C ILE A 371 58.10 21.70 67.82
N ARG A 372 59.04 21.52 66.86
CA ARG A 372 60.14 20.55 67.01
C ARG A 372 61.08 20.90 68.15
N GLN A 373 61.40 22.18 68.33
CA GLN A 373 62.24 22.63 69.43
C GLN A 373 61.60 22.33 70.80
N LYS A 374 60.34 22.71 71.00
CA LYS A 374 59.60 22.42 72.24
C LYS A 374 59.38 20.92 72.48
N GLN A 375 59.19 20.11 71.43
CA GLN A 375 59.12 18.66 71.55
C GLN A 375 60.43 18.04 72.05
N SER A 376 61.57 18.57 71.61
CA SER A 376 62.89 18.12 72.07
C SER A 376 63.12 18.43 73.56
N GLU A 377 62.66 19.60 74.02
CA GLU A 377 62.70 19.99 75.44
C GLU A 377 61.81 19.08 76.30
N VAL A 378 60.58 18.82 75.84
CA VAL A 378 59.63 17.88 76.49
C VAL A 378 60.24 16.47 76.59
N TYR A 379 60.83 15.95 75.53
CA TYR A 379 61.44 14.62 75.51
C TYR A 379 62.57 14.49 76.56
N SER A 380 63.36 15.54 76.76
CA SER A 380 64.42 15.57 77.79
C SER A 380 63.87 15.50 79.22
N ILE A 381 62.73 16.15 79.48
CA ILE A 381 62.06 16.16 80.79
C ILE A 381 61.35 14.82 81.01
N GLU A 382 60.75 14.24 79.97
CA GLU A 382 60.08 12.94 80.04
C GLU A 382 61.04 11.79 80.36
N GLN A 383 62.29 11.82 79.87
CA GLN A 383 63.32 10.84 80.22
C GLN A 383 63.66 10.89 81.73
N LYS A 384 63.67 12.09 82.32
CA LYS A 384 63.88 12.30 83.77
C LYS A 384 62.68 11.83 84.58
N ILE A 385 61.46 12.13 84.13
CA ILE A 385 60.21 11.65 84.75
C ILE A 385 60.10 10.13 84.69
N LYS A 386 60.44 9.48 83.56
CA LYS A 386 60.39 8.01 83.41
C LYS A 386 61.31 7.27 84.38
N ALA A 387 62.42 7.86 84.78
CA ALA A 387 63.29 7.27 85.79
C ALA A 387 62.64 7.28 87.19
N VAL A 388 61.93 8.36 87.54
CA VAL A 388 61.28 8.55 88.86
C VAL A 388 59.88 7.89 88.93
N ASN A 389 59.11 7.86 87.83
CA ASN A 389 57.82 7.17 87.76
C ASN A 389 57.93 5.64 87.77
N ARG A 390 59.04 5.06 87.30
CA ARG A 390 59.29 3.60 87.44
C ARG A 390 59.29 3.12 88.90
N GLU A 391 59.57 4.01 89.86
CA GLU A 391 59.49 3.70 91.30
C GLU A 391 58.09 3.91 91.88
N LYS A 392 57.27 4.81 91.33
CA LYS A 392 55.90 5.09 91.77
C LYS A 392 54.85 4.13 91.17
N ASP A 393 55.03 3.78 89.90
CA ASP A 393 54.04 3.04 89.10
C ASP A 393 53.93 1.55 89.48
N ILE A 394 54.86 1.02 90.29
CA ILE A 394 54.74 -0.32 90.90
C ILE A 394 53.63 -0.37 91.97
N MET A 395 53.22 0.76 92.57
CA MET A 395 52.25 0.79 93.67
C MET A 395 50.81 1.19 93.30
N VAL A 396 50.56 1.81 92.13
CA VAL A 396 49.22 2.35 91.78
C VAL A 396 48.53 1.53 90.66
N ALA A 397 49.24 0.70 89.92
CA ALA A 397 48.72 0.01 88.73
C ALA A 397 47.75 -1.19 88.99
N ASP A 398 47.63 -1.72 90.22
CA ASP A 398 46.84 -2.95 90.47
C ASP A 398 45.31 -2.73 90.60
N SER A 399 44.85 -1.50 90.89
CA SER A 399 43.44 -1.25 91.24
C SER A 399 42.55 -0.75 90.09
N GLU A 400 43.11 -0.09 89.08
CA GLU A 400 42.33 0.49 87.96
C GLU A 400 42.02 -0.51 86.83
N ASP A 401 42.90 -1.49 86.60
CA ASP A 401 42.74 -2.47 85.51
C ASP A 401 41.64 -3.51 85.80
N ARG A 402 41.30 -3.76 87.09
CA ARG A 402 40.23 -4.68 87.49
C ARG A 402 38.82 -4.15 87.19
N VAL A 403 38.62 -2.83 87.16
CA VAL A 403 37.29 -2.23 86.92
C VAL A 403 36.95 -2.18 85.42
N LYS A 404 37.94 -1.89 84.57
CA LYS A 404 37.75 -1.84 83.09
C LYS A 404 37.48 -3.23 82.49
N LEU A 405 38.07 -4.29 83.06
CA LEU A 405 37.87 -5.66 82.60
C LEU A 405 36.42 -6.16 82.77
N SER A 406 35.72 -5.75 83.84
CA SER A 406 34.37 -6.25 84.15
C SER A 406 33.29 -5.68 83.21
N PHE A 407 33.40 -4.41 82.83
CA PHE A 407 32.43 -3.75 81.94
C PHE A 407 32.49 -4.30 80.50
N LYS A 408 33.71 -4.53 79.98
CA LYS A 408 33.91 -5.04 78.62
C LYS A 408 33.48 -6.51 78.46
N LYS A 409 33.57 -7.31 79.52
CA LYS A 409 33.04 -8.69 79.53
C LYS A 409 31.50 -8.75 79.43
N ALA A 410 30.78 -7.80 80.02
CA ALA A 410 29.31 -7.75 79.96
C ALA A 410 28.79 -7.34 78.57
N GLU A 411 29.46 -6.40 77.91
CA GLU A 411 29.12 -5.90 76.58
C GLU A 411 29.31 -6.99 75.49
N LEU A 412 30.40 -7.75 75.58
CA LEU A 412 30.72 -8.89 74.72
C LEU A 412 29.65 -10.00 74.76
N GLU A 413 29.13 -10.32 75.94
CA GLU A 413 28.14 -11.40 76.09
C GLU A 413 26.76 -11.02 75.50
N ASN A 414 26.42 -9.73 75.49
CA ASN A 414 25.15 -9.25 74.92
C ASN A 414 25.11 -9.38 73.38
N HIS A 415 26.20 -9.03 72.69
CA HIS A 415 26.30 -9.18 71.23
C HIS A 415 26.35 -10.67 70.81
N LYS A 416 27.04 -11.53 71.58
CA LYS A 416 27.03 -13.00 71.37
C LYS A 416 25.63 -13.63 71.46
N LYS A 417 24.73 -13.08 72.30
CA LYS A 417 23.34 -13.58 72.40
C LYS A 417 22.47 -13.14 71.23
N LYS A 418 22.61 -11.89 70.77
CA LYS A 418 21.84 -11.36 69.63
C LYS A 418 22.21 -12.04 68.31
N HIS A 419 23.51 -12.26 68.06
CA HIS A 419 23.99 -12.97 66.88
C HIS A 419 23.43 -14.41 66.81
N ARG A 420 23.56 -15.18 67.91
CA ARG A 420 23.05 -16.56 67.97
C ARG A 420 21.55 -16.66 67.71
N LYS A 421 20.75 -15.74 68.25
CA LYS A 421 19.29 -15.73 68.06
C LYS A 421 18.91 -15.59 66.57
N ILE A 422 19.55 -14.67 65.84
CA ILE A 422 19.26 -14.44 64.42
C ILE A 422 19.68 -15.64 63.55
N VAL A 423 20.83 -16.25 63.84
CA VAL A 423 21.32 -17.42 63.11
C VAL A 423 20.45 -18.66 63.36
N ASP A 424 20.01 -18.89 64.60
CA ASP A 424 19.12 -20.02 64.91
C ASP A 424 17.70 -19.82 64.35
N ASP A 425 17.14 -18.61 64.37
CA ASP A 425 15.81 -18.31 63.81
C ASP A 425 15.74 -18.50 62.27
N GLN A 426 16.87 -18.40 61.55
CA GLN A 426 16.94 -18.57 60.09
C GLN A 426 17.58 -19.88 59.63
N LYS A 427 17.91 -20.77 60.58
CA LYS A 427 18.72 -21.98 60.35
C LYS A 427 18.17 -22.91 59.28
N ASP A 428 16.86 -23.10 59.22
CA ASP A 428 16.23 -23.99 58.23
C ASP A 428 16.27 -23.39 56.82
N LYS A 429 16.14 -22.06 56.70
CA LYS A 429 16.29 -21.36 55.43
C LYS A 429 17.74 -21.32 54.95
N ILE A 430 18.70 -21.18 55.87
CA ILE A 430 20.14 -21.27 55.57
C ILE A 430 20.48 -22.66 55.02
N LYS A 431 19.97 -23.72 55.67
CA LYS A 431 20.15 -25.10 55.17
C LYS A 431 19.51 -25.30 53.80
N MET A 432 18.34 -24.73 53.55
CA MET A 432 17.68 -24.87 52.24
C MET A 432 18.50 -24.23 51.11
N VAL A 433 19.00 -23.01 51.31
CA VAL A 433 19.80 -22.27 50.30
C VAL A 433 21.19 -22.88 50.11
N LEU A 434 21.80 -23.41 51.18
CA LEU A 434 23.15 -24.00 51.15
C LEU A 434 23.15 -25.53 51.10
N LYS A 435 22.09 -26.13 50.55
CA LYS A 435 21.99 -27.59 50.28
C LYS A 435 22.32 -28.46 51.50
N GLY A 436 21.78 -28.10 52.66
CA GLY A 436 21.84 -28.81 53.93
C GLY A 436 22.97 -28.36 54.89
N ARG A 437 23.84 -27.45 54.48
CA ARG A 437 24.99 -26.99 55.29
C ARG A 437 24.68 -25.70 56.06
N VAL A 438 25.28 -25.55 57.23
CA VAL A 438 25.34 -24.29 58.00
C VAL A 438 26.81 -23.91 58.15
N PRO A 439 27.29 -22.85 57.47
CA PRO A 439 28.67 -22.40 57.54
C PRO A 439 29.07 -21.90 58.93
N ALA A 440 30.38 -21.71 59.15
CA ALA A 440 30.87 -21.01 60.33
C ALA A 440 30.43 -19.53 60.28
N ASP A 441 30.15 -18.92 61.44
CA ASP A 441 29.60 -17.57 61.56
C ASP A 441 30.41 -16.51 60.77
N LYS A 442 31.73 -16.67 60.69
CA LYS A 442 32.64 -15.79 59.94
C LYS A 442 32.50 -15.86 58.40
N ASP A 443 32.00 -16.97 57.89
CA ASP A 443 31.90 -17.27 56.45
C ASP A 443 30.44 -17.22 55.95
N LEU A 444 29.47 -17.14 56.87
CA LEU A 444 28.03 -17.20 56.60
C LEU A 444 27.54 -16.14 55.59
N MET A 445 27.95 -14.87 55.77
CA MET A 445 27.59 -13.79 54.84
C MET A 445 28.17 -14.02 53.44
N LYS A 446 29.43 -14.48 53.39
CA LYS A 446 30.15 -14.71 52.13
C LYS A 446 29.55 -15.87 51.35
N GLU A 447 29.24 -16.97 52.01
CA GLU A 447 28.67 -18.17 51.37
C GLU A 447 27.24 -17.96 50.87
N VAL A 448 26.37 -17.29 51.63
CA VAL A 448 25.01 -17.00 51.15
C VAL A 448 25.00 -15.93 50.05
N SER A 449 25.88 -14.93 50.13
CA SER A 449 26.09 -13.97 49.03
C SER A 449 26.59 -14.64 47.74
N GLN A 450 27.42 -15.67 47.88
CA GLN A 450 27.93 -16.44 46.75
C GLN A 450 26.81 -17.31 46.14
N ALA A 451 26.01 -17.99 46.97
CA ALA A 451 24.86 -18.79 46.55
C ALA A 451 23.79 -17.95 45.82
N LEU A 452 23.52 -16.74 46.30
CA LEU A 452 22.61 -15.79 45.64
C LEU A 452 23.14 -15.33 44.28
N ARG A 453 24.46 -15.09 44.17
CA ARG A 453 25.11 -14.73 42.91
C ARG A 453 25.09 -15.88 41.90
N THR A 454 25.35 -17.11 42.33
CA THR A 454 25.29 -18.29 41.45
C THR A 454 23.88 -18.55 40.94
N LEU A 455 22.86 -18.48 41.81
CA LEU A 455 21.45 -18.60 41.40
C LEU A 455 21.02 -17.45 40.48
N GLY A 456 21.56 -16.24 40.67
CA GLY A 456 21.35 -15.11 39.76
C GLY A 456 21.91 -15.38 38.36
N SER A 457 23.16 -15.84 38.27
CA SER A 457 23.77 -16.19 36.97
C SER A 457 23.10 -17.40 36.30
N GLU A 458 22.66 -18.39 37.07
CA GLU A 458 21.91 -19.56 36.54
C GLU A 458 20.55 -19.12 35.99
N TYR A 459 19.84 -18.23 36.68
CA TYR A 459 18.59 -17.64 36.19
C TYR A 459 18.80 -16.86 34.89
N ASP A 460 19.80 -15.97 34.84
CA ASP A 460 20.05 -15.14 33.65
C ASP A 460 20.45 -16.00 32.44
N ASN A 461 21.28 -17.02 32.64
CA ASN A 461 21.66 -17.97 31.58
C ASN A 461 20.46 -18.80 31.09
N GLN A 462 19.66 -19.36 32.01
CA GLN A 462 18.49 -20.16 31.66
C GLN A 462 17.42 -19.32 30.96
N ASN A 463 17.23 -18.06 31.40
CA ASN A 463 16.33 -17.10 30.77
C ASN A 463 16.79 -16.69 29.37
N ALA A 464 18.10 -16.52 29.15
CA ALA A 464 18.64 -16.27 27.82
C ALA A 464 18.36 -17.45 26.88
N SER A 465 18.63 -18.68 27.31
CA SER A 465 18.37 -19.89 26.51
C SER A 465 16.87 -20.13 26.25
N CYS A 466 16.01 -19.87 27.23
CA CYS A 466 14.56 -19.94 27.06
C CYS A 466 14.04 -18.92 26.03
N ASN A 467 14.62 -17.71 26.00
CA ASN A 467 14.30 -16.71 24.98
C ASN A 467 14.80 -17.10 23.58
N GLU A 468 15.93 -17.81 23.47
CA GLU A 468 16.42 -18.34 22.19
C GLU A 468 15.46 -19.39 21.60
N VAL A 469 15.06 -20.39 22.39
CA VAL A 469 14.09 -21.42 21.96
C VAL A 469 12.74 -20.77 21.62
N LYS A 470 12.29 -19.76 22.39
CA LYS A 470 11.08 -18.99 22.08
C LYS A 470 11.17 -18.24 20.74
N MET A 471 12.35 -17.73 20.39
CA MET A 471 12.59 -17.11 19.09
C MET A 471 12.59 -18.16 17.95
N GLU A 472 12.96 -19.40 18.21
CA GLU A 472 12.85 -20.49 17.23
C GLU A 472 11.40 -20.92 17.00
N VAL A 473 10.62 -21.09 18.08
CA VAL A 473 9.18 -21.40 18.00
C VAL A 473 8.45 -20.32 17.19
N THR A 474 8.66 -19.03 17.49
CA THR A 474 8.04 -17.93 16.72
C THR A 474 8.51 -17.86 15.25
N LYS A 475 9.72 -18.31 14.92
CA LYS A 475 10.15 -18.45 13.52
C LYS A 475 9.45 -19.60 12.81
N LEU A 476 9.16 -20.70 13.51
CA LEU A 476 8.43 -21.84 12.94
C LEU A 476 6.94 -21.50 12.76
N GLU A 477 6.32 -20.80 13.72
CA GLU A 477 4.93 -20.31 13.62
C GLU A 477 4.73 -19.35 12.43
N THR A 478 5.70 -18.46 12.17
CA THR A 478 5.62 -17.55 11.01
C THR A 478 5.76 -18.31 9.67
N LYS A 479 6.61 -19.35 9.61
CA LYS A 479 6.71 -20.21 8.43
C LYS A 479 5.47 -21.09 8.24
N GLU A 480 4.90 -21.64 9.30
CA GLU A 480 3.67 -22.44 9.26
C GLU A 480 2.52 -21.60 8.69
N THR A 481 2.34 -20.38 9.19
CA THR A 481 1.31 -19.46 8.70
C THR A 481 1.55 -19.04 7.25
N GLU A 482 2.79 -18.81 6.83
CA GLU A 482 3.15 -18.54 5.43
C GLU A 482 2.80 -19.72 4.51
N ILE A 483 3.18 -20.95 4.87
CA ILE A 483 2.87 -22.15 4.09
C ILE A 483 1.35 -22.38 4.03
N LYS A 484 0.62 -22.23 5.14
CA LYS A 484 -0.85 -22.33 5.16
C LYS A 484 -1.52 -21.31 4.23
N ASN A 485 -1.04 -20.07 4.21
CA ASN A 485 -1.54 -19.02 3.33
C ASN A 485 -1.26 -19.34 1.84
N ASN A 486 -0.06 -19.83 1.54
CA ASN A 486 0.30 -20.27 0.18
C ASN A 486 -0.54 -21.48 -0.25
N LEU A 487 -0.78 -22.44 0.64
CA LEU A 487 -1.63 -23.60 0.38
C LEU A 487 -3.06 -23.18 0.02
N LEU A 488 -3.65 -22.27 0.79
CA LEU A 488 -4.97 -21.69 0.52
C LEU A 488 -5.01 -20.99 -0.83
N LYS A 489 -3.96 -20.25 -1.18
CA LYS A 489 -3.84 -19.59 -2.49
C LYS A 489 -3.76 -20.59 -3.63
N HIS A 490 -2.92 -21.64 -3.50
CA HIS A 490 -2.79 -22.70 -4.50
C HIS A 490 -4.09 -23.48 -4.68
N LYS A 491 -4.81 -23.82 -3.59
CA LYS A 491 -6.13 -24.46 -3.65
C LYS A 491 -7.18 -23.58 -4.34
N LYS A 492 -7.16 -22.26 -4.10
CA LYS A 492 -8.05 -21.31 -4.78
C LYS A 492 -7.72 -21.17 -6.27
N ASP A 493 -6.44 -21.21 -6.63
CA ASP A 493 -5.98 -21.14 -8.02
C ASP A 493 -6.26 -22.44 -8.80
N LEU A 494 -6.13 -23.60 -8.14
CA LEU A 494 -6.57 -24.89 -8.67
C LEU A 494 -8.06 -24.87 -9.02
N GLU A 495 -8.89 -24.40 -8.08
CA GLU A 495 -10.34 -24.32 -8.21
C GLU A 495 -10.79 -23.33 -9.29
N SER A 496 -10.10 -22.19 -9.43
CA SER A 496 -10.38 -21.20 -10.48
C SER A 496 -10.05 -21.74 -11.88
N LYS A 497 -8.90 -22.42 -12.04
CA LYS A 497 -8.50 -23.05 -13.30
C LYS A 497 -9.44 -24.19 -13.67
N LYS A 498 -9.83 -25.01 -12.68
CA LYS A 498 -10.83 -26.07 -12.86
C LYS A 498 -12.15 -25.51 -13.41
N ARG A 499 -12.72 -24.50 -12.75
CA ARG A 499 -13.97 -23.87 -13.22
C ARG A 499 -13.84 -23.25 -14.60
N ARG A 500 -12.71 -22.63 -14.92
CA ARG A 500 -12.48 -22.05 -16.25
C ARG A 500 -12.54 -23.11 -17.33
N ILE A 501 -11.87 -24.25 -17.13
CA ILE A 501 -11.87 -25.37 -18.08
C ILE A 501 -13.28 -25.98 -18.17
N GLU A 502 -13.95 -26.24 -17.04
CA GLU A 502 -15.31 -26.80 -17.03
C GLU A 502 -16.36 -25.89 -17.69
N THR A 503 -16.26 -24.57 -17.52
CA THR A 503 -17.18 -23.59 -18.12
C THR A 503 -17.02 -23.55 -19.64
N GLU A 504 -15.78 -23.53 -20.13
CA GLU A 504 -15.50 -23.54 -21.58
C GLU A 504 -15.89 -24.88 -22.22
N LEU A 505 -15.64 -26.01 -21.54
CA LEU A 505 -16.11 -27.34 -21.96
C LEU A 505 -17.65 -27.37 -22.10
N GLN A 506 -18.37 -26.85 -21.10
CA GLN A 506 -19.84 -26.76 -21.15
C GLN A 506 -20.37 -25.86 -22.27
N SER A 507 -19.62 -24.81 -22.63
CA SER A 507 -20.03 -23.88 -23.70
C SER A 507 -19.96 -24.50 -25.10
N LEU A 508 -19.05 -25.47 -25.29
CA LEU A 508 -18.82 -26.15 -26.56
C LEU A 508 -19.70 -27.38 -26.74
N ASP A 509 -19.87 -28.18 -25.68
CA ASP A 509 -20.75 -29.35 -25.71
C ASP A 509 -21.28 -29.69 -24.28
N PRO A 510 -22.59 -29.55 -24.02
CA PRO A 510 -23.19 -29.80 -22.70
C PRO A 510 -23.00 -31.23 -22.17
N GLN A 511 -22.66 -32.21 -23.02
CA GLN A 511 -22.39 -33.59 -22.58
C GLN A 511 -21.09 -33.73 -21.79
N TRP A 512 -20.21 -32.73 -21.84
CA TRP A 512 -18.87 -32.78 -21.26
C TRP A 512 -18.73 -31.69 -20.20
N SER A 513 -18.88 -32.09 -18.93
CA SER A 513 -18.88 -31.17 -17.79
C SER A 513 -17.72 -31.37 -16.81
N CYS A 514 -16.85 -32.35 -17.05
CA CYS A 514 -15.76 -32.70 -16.14
C CYS A 514 -14.40 -32.35 -16.74
N ILE A 515 -13.48 -31.84 -15.92
CA ILE A 515 -12.10 -31.57 -16.33
C ILE A 515 -11.35 -32.83 -16.81
N ASP A 516 -11.70 -34.00 -16.27
CA ASP A 516 -11.05 -35.28 -16.60
C ASP A 516 -11.22 -35.66 -18.07
N SER A 517 -12.26 -35.14 -18.73
CA SER A 517 -12.58 -35.43 -20.11
C SER A 517 -12.08 -34.38 -21.12
N TYR A 518 -11.27 -33.41 -20.65
CA TYR A 518 -10.63 -32.40 -21.50
C TYR A 518 -9.76 -33.01 -22.61
N LEU A 519 -8.89 -33.96 -22.28
CA LEU A 519 -7.97 -34.57 -23.24
C LEU A 519 -8.71 -35.37 -24.33
N GLU A 520 -9.75 -36.12 -23.96
CA GLU A 520 -10.59 -36.86 -24.90
C GLU A 520 -11.35 -35.91 -25.84
N MET A 521 -11.84 -34.78 -25.33
CA MET A 521 -12.51 -33.78 -26.15
C MET A 521 -11.54 -33.10 -27.12
N LEU A 522 -10.35 -32.71 -26.67
CA LEU A 522 -9.34 -32.08 -27.51
C LEU A 522 -8.96 -32.98 -28.70
N GLU A 523 -8.78 -34.28 -28.44
CA GLU A 523 -8.51 -35.29 -29.48
C GLU A 523 -9.69 -35.42 -30.47
N SER A 524 -10.93 -35.52 -29.97
CA SER A 524 -12.15 -35.62 -30.77
C SER A 524 -12.36 -34.41 -31.70
N PHE A 525 -12.14 -33.19 -31.20
CA PHE A 525 -12.28 -31.97 -32.02
C PHE A 525 -11.14 -31.82 -33.04
N LYS A 526 -9.94 -32.31 -32.72
CA LYS A 526 -8.82 -32.38 -33.67
C LYS A 526 -9.15 -33.29 -34.85
N GLU A 527 -9.71 -34.47 -34.59
CA GLU A 527 -10.13 -35.40 -35.64
C GLU A 527 -11.24 -34.80 -36.52
N LYS A 528 -12.24 -34.14 -35.92
CA LYS A 528 -13.31 -33.44 -36.66
C LYS A 528 -12.76 -32.33 -37.56
N ARG A 529 -11.81 -31.52 -37.05
CA ARG A 529 -11.12 -30.48 -37.82
C ARG A 529 -10.36 -31.09 -39.00
N ASP A 530 -9.52 -32.08 -38.74
CA ASP A 530 -8.67 -32.69 -39.77
C ASP A 530 -9.52 -33.33 -40.88
N PHE A 531 -10.62 -33.96 -40.50
CA PHE A 531 -11.61 -34.48 -41.44
C PHE A 531 -12.27 -33.37 -42.29
N ALA A 532 -12.74 -32.29 -41.67
CA ALA A 532 -13.38 -31.17 -42.38
C ALA A 532 -12.41 -30.44 -43.33
N ILE A 533 -11.17 -30.18 -42.90
CA ILE A 533 -10.11 -29.58 -43.73
C ILE A 533 -9.78 -30.49 -44.92
N SER A 534 -9.63 -31.80 -44.69
CA SER A 534 -9.35 -32.78 -45.74
C SER A 534 -10.47 -32.81 -46.79
N LYS A 535 -11.73 -32.83 -46.35
CA LYS A 535 -12.93 -32.79 -47.21
C LYS A 535 -13.02 -31.50 -48.02
N TYR A 536 -12.72 -30.34 -47.42
CA TYR A 536 -12.64 -29.06 -48.12
C TYR A 536 -11.54 -29.06 -49.19
N LYS A 537 -10.29 -29.36 -48.79
CA LYS A 537 -9.12 -29.36 -49.69
C LYS A 537 -9.27 -30.34 -50.85
N GLY A 538 -9.88 -31.51 -50.59
CA GLY A 538 -10.19 -32.49 -51.64
C GLY A 538 -11.13 -31.95 -52.70
N ASN A 539 -12.21 -31.26 -52.29
CA ASN A 539 -13.19 -30.68 -53.23
C ASN A 539 -12.65 -29.42 -53.94
N GLU A 540 -11.89 -28.59 -53.24
CA GLU A 540 -11.17 -27.44 -53.82
C GLU A 540 -10.16 -27.91 -54.90
N GLY A 541 -9.40 -28.97 -54.62
CA GLY A 541 -8.49 -29.59 -55.59
C GLY A 541 -9.20 -30.10 -56.86
N ILE A 542 -10.39 -30.69 -56.71
CA ILE A 542 -11.22 -31.10 -57.85
C ILE A 542 -11.68 -29.89 -58.67
N GLN A 543 -12.16 -28.83 -58.02
CA GLN A 543 -12.58 -27.61 -58.71
C GLN A 543 -11.43 -26.95 -59.47
N ASN A 544 -10.25 -26.84 -58.85
CA ASN A 544 -9.05 -26.31 -59.49
C ASN A 544 -8.62 -27.16 -60.70
N SER A 545 -8.71 -28.48 -60.60
CA SER A 545 -8.40 -29.39 -61.71
C SER A 545 -9.36 -29.22 -62.89
N LEU A 546 -10.67 -29.07 -62.62
CA LEU A 546 -11.67 -28.82 -63.67
C LEU A 546 -11.45 -27.47 -64.37
N ASP A 547 -11.03 -26.45 -63.62
CA ASP A 547 -10.73 -25.12 -64.15
C ASP A 547 -9.43 -25.12 -64.97
N LEU A 548 -8.44 -25.91 -64.55
CA LEU A 548 -7.20 -26.14 -65.30
C LEU A 548 -7.49 -26.88 -66.62
N PHE A 549 -8.30 -27.93 -66.59
CA PHE A 549 -8.70 -28.68 -67.78
C PHE A 549 -9.45 -27.80 -68.79
N ALA A 550 -10.29 -26.87 -68.31
CA ALA A 550 -10.95 -25.90 -69.18
C ALA A 550 -9.95 -24.94 -69.84
N LYS A 551 -8.89 -24.53 -69.14
CA LYS A 551 -7.82 -23.67 -69.69
C LYS A 551 -6.91 -24.43 -70.67
N GLU A 552 -6.47 -25.63 -70.32
CA GLU A 552 -5.61 -26.45 -71.18
C GLU A 552 -6.32 -26.85 -72.47
N ALA A 553 -7.60 -27.20 -72.41
CA ALA A 553 -8.39 -27.50 -73.61
C ALA A 553 -8.39 -26.32 -74.60
N ARG A 554 -8.49 -25.06 -74.12
CA ARG A 554 -8.42 -23.85 -74.95
C ARG A 554 -7.02 -23.54 -75.49
N THR A 555 -5.99 -24.03 -74.83
CA THR A 555 -4.59 -23.69 -75.17
C THR A 555 -3.99 -24.71 -76.13
N LYS A 556 -4.29 -25.99 -75.92
CA LYS A 556 -3.72 -27.12 -76.69
C LYS A 556 -4.67 -27.67 -77.75
N HIS A 557 -5.95 -27.25 -77.75
CA HIS A 557 -7.00 -27.79 -78.63
C HIS A 557 -7.09 -29.32 -78.60
N ALA A 558 -6.83 -29.91 -77.43
CA ALA A 558 -6.77 -31.35 -77.20
C ALA A 558 -7.19 -31.71 -75.77
N CYS A 559 -7.59 -32.97 -75.57
CA CYS A 559 -8.02 -33.50 -74.28
C CYS A 559 -6.86 -33.48 -73.27
N PRO A 560 -6.99 -32.79 -72.12
CA PRO A 560 -5.92 -32.71 -71.11
C PRO A 560 -5.51 -34.05 -70.49
N CYS A 561 -6.31 -35.10 -70.66
CA CYS A 561 -6.06 -36.42 -70.06
C CYS A 561 -5.46 -37.44 -71.04
N CYS A 562 -5.67 -37.29 -72.35
CA CYS A 562 -5.25 -38.28 -73.35
C CYS A 562 -4.68 -37.68 -74.65
N ASP A 563 -4.50 -36.35 -74.71
CA ASP A 563 -3.95 -35.58 -75.82
C ASP A 563 -4.68 -35.74 -77.18
N ARG A 564 -5.87 -36.34 -77.18
CA ARG A 564 -6.72 -36.40 -78.39
C ARG A 564 -7.13 -34.98 -78.79
N ALA A 565 -6.82 -34.57 -80.03
CA ALA A 565 -7.27 -33.30 -80.58
C ALA A 565 -8.81 -33.17 -80.56
N PHE A 566 -9.30 -31.97 -80.26
CA PHE A 566 -10.74 -31.64 -80.29
C PHE A 566 -11.15 -31.08 -81.65
N SER A 567 -12.39 -31.34 -82.06
CA SER A 567 -13.07 -30.46 -83.02
C SER A 567 -13.52 -29.17 -82.34
N ALA A 568 -13.82 -28.11 -83.10
CA ALA A 568 -14.26 -26.84 -82.55
C ALA A 568 -15.56 -26.96 -81.70
N GLU A 569 -16.48 -27.83 -82.12
CA GLU A 569 -17.74 -28.09 -81.40
C GLU A 569 -17.50 -28.93 -80.13
N GLU A 570 -16.63 -29.94 -80.20
CA GLU A 570 -16.26 -30.78 -79.04
C GLU A 570 -15.51 -29.97 -77.96
N GLU A 571 -14.64 -29.04 -78.36
CA GLU A 571 -13.92 -28.16 -77.43
C GLU A 571 -14.87 -27.24 -76.67
N ASP A 572 -15.79 -26.58 -77.37
CA ASP A 572 -16.78 -25.68 -76.76
C ASP A 572 -17.71 -26.44 -75.82
N GLU A 573 -18.16 -27.64 -76.20
CA GLU A 573 -19.01 -28.48 -75.35
C GLU A 573 -18.25 -28.98 -74.12
N PHE A 574 -16.98 -29.39 -74.25
CA PHE A 574 -16.13 -29.78 -73.14
C PHE A 574 -15.92 -28.61 -72.15
N VAL A 575 -15.52 -27.43 -72.63
CA VAL A 575 -15.30 -26.24 -71.79
C VAL A 575 -16.59 -25.81 -71.10
N LYS A 576 -17.74 -25.84 -71.80
CA LYS A 576 -19.04 -25.53 -71.22
C LYS A 576 -19.42 -26.53 -70.12
N LYS A 577 -19.12 -27.83 -70.31
CA LYS A 577 -19.35 -28.88 -69.32
C LYS A 577 -18.44 -28.77 -68.09
N GLN A 578 -17.18 -28.37 -68.26
CA GLN A 578 -16.29 -28.12 -67.11
C GLN A 578 -16.70 -26.87 -66.34
N ARG A 579 -17.00 -25.75 -67.03
CA ARG A 579 -17.48 -24.52 -66.39
C ARG A 579 -18.81 -24.70 -65.66
N SER A 580 -19.74 -25.49 -66.20
CA SER A 580 -21.00 -25.79 -65.51
C SER A 580 -20.79 -26.65 -64.26
N ARG A 581 -19.86 -27.61 -64.30
CA ARG A 581 -19.48 -28.41 -63.14
C ARG A 581 -18.82 -27.56 -62.05
N VAL A 582 -17.91 -26.65 -62.42
CA VAL A 582 -17.29 -25.68 -61.50
C VAL A 582 -18.35 -24.76 -60.87
N ALA A 583 -19.30 -24.26 -61.66
CA ALA A 583 -20.40 -23.42 -61.14
C ALA A 583 -21.32 -24.18 -60.18
N ASN A 584 -21.59 -25.46 -60.46
CA ASN A 584 -22.42 -26.31 -59.61
C ASN A 584 -21.72 -26.74 -58.32
N SER A 585 -20.39 -26.95 -58.35
CA SER A 585 -19.60 -27.32 -57.16
C SER A 585 -19.28 -26.14 -56.24
N ALA A 586 -19.37 -24.89 -56.73
CA ALA A 586 -19.04 -23.68 -55.97
C ALA A 586 -19.87 -23.53 -54.68
N LYS A 587 -21.16 -23.90 -54.70
CA LYS A 587 -22.02 -23.88 -53.50
C LYS A 587 -21.58 -24.90 -52.46
N VAL A 588 -21.16 -26.09 -52.90
CA VAL A 588 -20.70 -27.17 -52.01
C VAL A 588 -19.37 -26.78 -51.37
N ILE A 589 -18.44 -26.21 -52.14
CA ILE A 589 -17.12 -25.80 -51.62
C ILE A 589 -17.25 -24.64 -50.64
N LYS A 590 -18.18 -23.71 -50.87
CA LYS A 590 -18.46 -22.63 -49.92
C LYS A 590 -19.02 -23.17 -48.59
N ALA A 591 -19.94 -24.13 -48.65
CA ALA A 591 -20.46 -24.80 -47.44
C ALA A 591 -19.37 -25.61 -46.70
N LEU A 592 -18.49 -26.31 -47.42
CA LEU A 592 -17.36 -27.04 -46.83
C LEU A 592 -16.29 -26.11 -46.25
N ALA A 593 -16.07 -24.93 -46.83
CA ALA A 593 -15.18 -23.91 -46.30
C ALA A 593 -15.72 -23.36 -44.97
N GLU A 594 -17.03 -23.09 -44.90
CA GLU A 594 -17.71 -22.67 -43.67
C GLU A 594 -17.66 -23.79 -42.60
N GLU A 595 -17.95 -25.04 -42.97
CA GLU A 595 -17.84 -26.22 -42.09
C GLU A 595 -16.41 -26.39 -41.53
N SER A 596 -15.39 -26.27 -42.39
CA SER A 596 -13.98 -26.34 -42.01
C SER A 596 -13.55 -25.19 -41.10
N ALA A 597 -14.03 -23.97 -41.35
CA ALA A 597 -13.71 -22.81 -40.52
C ALA A 597 -14.32 -22.91 -39.12
N ILE A 598 -15.56 -23.43 -39.02
CA ILE A 598 -16.21 -23.68 -37.74
C ILE A 598 -15.48 -24.78 -36.96
N ALA A 599 -15.12 -25.89 -37.62
CA ALA A 599 -14.40 -26.99 -36.97
C ALA A 599 -13.00 -26.56 -36.47
N ASP A 600 -12.28 -25.73 -37.25
CA ASP A 600 -10.99 -25.18 -36.86
C ASP A 600 -11.12 -24.18 -35.70
N SER A 601 -12.12 -23.30 -35.74
CA SER A 601 -12.43 -22.38 -34.64
C SER A 601 -12.69 -23.13 -33.34
N ASN A 602 -13.50 -24.19 -33.37
CA ASN A 602 -13.82 -24.97 -32.18
C ASN A 602 -12.59 -25.72 -31.62
N TYR A 603 -11.74 -26.29 -32.49
CA TYR A 603 -10.48 -26.89 -32.05
C TYR A 603 -9.54 -25.84 -31.43
N GLN A 604 -9.37 -24.68 -32.05
CA GLN A 604 -8.48 -23.63 -31.53
C GLN A 604 -8.94 -23.11 -30.16
N GLN A 605 -10.25 -23.03 -29.93
CA GLN A 605 -10.79 -22.67 -28.62
C GLN A 605 -10.38 -23.67 -27.53
N LEU A 606 -10.40 -24.98 -27.81
CA LEU A 606 -9.95 -26.03 -26.87
C LEU A 606 -8.43 -26.11 -26.74
N ASP A 607 -7.68 -25.95 -27.83
CA ASP A 607 -6.21 -25.98 -27.85
C ASP A 607 -5.62 -24.81 -27.03
N ASN A 608 -6.28 -23.65 -27.04
CA ASN A 608 -5.93 -22.50 -26.21
C ASN A 608 -6.05 -22.77 -24.70
N LEU A 609 -6.84 -23.77 -24.28
CA LEU A 609 -6.97 -24.16 -22.87
C LEU A 609 -5.87 -25.13 -22.41
N ARG A 610 -5.03 -25.62 -23.32
CA ARG A 610 -4.01 -26.63 -23.02
C ARG A 610 -3.03 -26.18 -21.95
N VAL A 611 -2.57 -24.94 -22.06
CA VAL A 611 -1.66 -24.32 -21.08
C VAL A 611 -2.32 -24.24 -19.70
N VAL A 612 -3.62 -23.93 -19.66
CA VAL A 612 -4.39 -23.83 -18.41
C VAL A 612 -4.57 -25.21 -17.77
N TYR A 613 -4.78 -26.25 -18.58
CA TYR A 613 -4.88 -27.63 -18.13
C TYR A 613 -3.55 -28.18 -17.61
N GLU A 614 -2.44 -27.93 -18.31
CA GLU A 614 -1.09 -28.32 -17.85
C GLU A 614 -0.73 -27.65 -16.51
N GLU A 615 -1.08 -26.37 -16.35
CA GLU A 615 -0.93 -25.66 -15.07
C GLU A 615 -1.84 -26.19 -13.96
N TYR A 616 -3.06 -26.63 -14.29
CA TYR A 616 -3.96 -27.29 -13.35
C TYR A 616 -3.37 -28.61 -12.85
N VAL A 617 -2.87 -29.46 -13.76
CA VAL A 617 -2.23 -30.74 -13.42
C VAL A 617 -1.02 -30.50 -12.51
N LYS A 618 -0.15 -29.55 -12.86
CA LYS A 618 1.02 -29.20 -12.05
C LYS A 618 0.68 -28.70 -10.65
N LEU A 619 -0.40 -27.92 -10.51
CA LEU A 619 -0.89 -27.47 -9.21
C LEU A 619 -1.45 -28.64 -8.39
N ASN A 620 -2.20 -29.55 -9.03
CA ASN A 620 -2.87 -30.68 -8.40
C ASN A 620 -1.90 -31.77 -7.92
N GLU A 621 -0.96 -32.15 -8.79
CA GLU A 621 -0.11 -33.34 -8.60
C GLU A 621 1.24 -33.03 -7.96
N GLU A 622 1.78 -31.81 -8.12
CA GLU A 622 3.09 -31.44 -7.57
C GLU A 622 2.97 -30.37 -6.48
N THR A 623 2.44 -29.20 -6.83
CA THR A 623 2.62 -27.97 -6.03
C THR A 623 1.87 -28.01 -4.70
N ILE A 624 0.63 -28.50 -4.68
CA ILE A 624 -0.17 -28.63 -3.45
C ILE A 624 0.36 -29.77 -2.57
N PRO A 625 0.60 -31.00 -3.06
CA PRO A 625 1.18 -32.08 -2.25
C PRO A 625 2.53 -31.73 -1.61
N ASP A 626 3.45 -31.08 -2.35
CA ASP A 626 4.75 -30.64 -1.82
C ASP A 626 4.61 -29.64 -0.67
N ALA A 627 3.64 -28.73 -0.79
CA ALA A 627 3.37 -27.72 0.24
C ALA A 627 2.67 -28.34 1.47
N GLU A 628 1.81 -29.35 1.29
CA GLU A 628 1.22 -30.12 2.40
C GLU A 628 2.29 -30.94 3.14
N SER A 629 3.23 -31.57 2.44
CA SER A 629 4.35 -32.30 3.05
C SER A 629 5.28 -31.39 3.86
N LYS A 630 5.63 -30.21 3.31
CA LYS A 630 6.43 -29.21 4.04
C LYS A 630 5.70 -28.66 5.27
N LEU A 631 4.39 -28.46 5.20
CA LEU A 631 3.59 -28.02 6.34
C LEU A 631 3.62 -29.07 7.46
N GLN A 632 3.54 -30.35 7.12
CA GLN A 632 3.61 -31.43 8.08
C GLN A 632 4.98 -31.46 8.80
N GLN A 633 6.08 -31.32 8.06
CA GLN A 633 7.43 -31.25 8.64
C GLN A 633 7.59 -30.07 9.61
N ILE A 634 7.09 -28.87 9.25
CA ILE A 634 7.16 -27.70 10.12
C ILE A 634 6.32 -27.88 11.38
N ASN A 635 5.14 -28.51 11.29
CA ASN A 635 4.31 -28.78 12.46
C ASN A 635 5.00 -29.76 13.42
N GLU A 636 5.64 -30.81 12.90
CA GLU A 636 6.40 -31.76 13.72
C GLU A 636 7.60 -31.08 14.43
N GLU A 637 8.31 -30.18 13.75
CA GLU A 637 9.37 -29.37 14.35
C GLU A 637 8.84 -28.39 15.40
N LEU A 638 7.68 -27.77 15.14
CA LEU A 638 7.05 -26.79 16.03
C LEU A 638 6.57 -27.46 17.32
N ASP A 639 5.95 -28.63 17.24
CA ASP A 639 5.55 -29.42 18.41
C ASP A 639 6.77 -29.79 19.27
N CYS A 640 7.86 -30.25 18.64
CA CYS A 640 9.09 -30.60 19.33
C CYS A 640 9.71 -29.39 20.06
N LYS A 641 9.81 -28.23 19.37
CA LYS A 641 10.40 -27.01 19.94
C LYS A 641 9.51 -26.32 20.98
N SER A 642 8.20 -26.44 20.85
CA SER A 642 7.25 -25.94 21.85
C SER A 642 7.32 -26.75 23.14
N GLN A 643 7.48 -28.07 23.03
CA GLN A 643 7.67 -28.93 24.19
C GLN A 643 9.01 -28.66 24.89
N GLU A 644 10.09 -28.44 24.13
CA GLU A 644 11.39 -28.00 24.67
C GLU A 644 11.28 -26.66 25.44
N LEU A 645 10.48 -25.71 24.92
CA LEU A 645 10.23 -24.42 25.58
C LEU A 645 9.48 -24.59 26.91
N ASP A 646 8.44 -25.42 26.95
CA ASP A 646 7.65 -25.67 28.16
C ASP A 646 8.49 -26.32 29.28
N ASP A 647 9.33 -27.30 28.94
CA ASP A 647 10.25 -27.94 29.89
C ASP A 647 11.26 -26.91 30.46
N MET A 648 11.81 -26.05 29.60
CA MET A 648 12.75 -24.98 29.99
C MET A 648 12.09 -23.92 30.89
N LEU A 649 10.83 -23.57 30.63
CA LEU A 649 10.05 -22.65 31.47
C LEU A 649 9.78 -23.25 32.86
N GLY A 650 9.53 -24.55 32.95
CA GLY A 650 9.40 -25.27 34.22
C GLY A 650 10.67 -25.18 35.08
N VAL A 651 11.85 -25.39 34.47
CA VAL A 651 13.15 -25.26 35.15
C VAL A 651 13.41 -23.82 35.60
N LEU A 652 13.10 -22.83 34.76
CA LEU A 652 13.29 -21.41 35.06
C LEU A 652 12.43 -20.97 36.25
N ALA A 653 11.18 -21.44 36.33
CA ALA A 653 10.28 -21.16 37.45
C ALA A 653 10.82 -21.71 38.79
N GLN A 654 11.46 -22.88 38.77
CA GLN A 654 12.09 -23.47 39.94
C GLN A 654 13.30 -22.63 40.41
N ILE A 655 14.21 -22.25 39.49
CA ILE A 655 15.38 -21.42 39.82
C ILE A 655 14.96 -20.05 40.35
N GLN A 656 13.89 -19.46 39.81
CA GLN A 656 13.34 -18.20 40.30
C GLN A 656 12.84 -18.29 41.75
N SER A 657 12.10 -19.36 42.07
CA SER A 657 11.64 -19.64 43.44
C SER A 657 12.82 -19.74 44.42
N ASP A 658 13.85 -20.50 44.05
CA ASP A 658 15.03 -20.70 44.91
C ASP A 658 15.84 -19.41 45.11
N ARG A 659 15.97 -18.59 44.05
CA ARG A 659 16.62 -17.27 44.10
C ARG A 659 15.86 -16.31 45.02
N ASP A 660 14.54 -16.28 44.95
CA ASP A 660 13.72 -15.36 45.74
C ASP A 660 13.76 -15.72 47.24
N VAL A 661 13.86 -17.01 47.58
CA VAL A 661 14.11 -17.45 48.96
C VAL A 661 15.51 -17.06 49.44
N ALA A 662 16.56 -17.24 48.62
CA ALA A 662 17.92 -16.81 48.97
C ALA A 662 18.01 -15.28 49.17
N LYS A 663 17.26 -14.50 48.37
CA LYS A 663 17.21 -13.04 48.48
C LYS A 663 16.54 -12.58 49.77
N ALA A 664 15.44 -13.22 50.19
CA ALA A 664 14.76 -12.91 51.45
C ALA A 664 15.63 -13.23 52.68
N LEU A 665 16.47 -14.26 52.59
CA LEU A 665 17.39 -14.66 53.66
C LEU A 665 18.54 -13.65 53.88
N MET A 666 18.98 -12.97 52.82
CA MET A 666 20.15 -12.08 52.85
C MET A 666 20.04 -10.95 53.88
N GLN A 667 18.86 -10.33 54.01
CA GLN A 667 18.62 -9.22 54.96
C GLN A 667 18.84 -9.64 56.41
N HIS A 668 18.49 -10.88 56.76
CA HIS A 668 18.69 -11.40 58.10
C HIS A 668 20.17 -11.75 58.37
N ILE A 669 20.88 -12.23 57.36
CA ILE A 669 22.31 -12.58 57.46
C ILE A 669 23.20 -11.34 57.58
N GLU A 670 22.90 -10.26 56.85
CA GLU A 670 23.60 -8.96 57.00
C GLU A 670 23.48 -8.42 58.44
N THR A 671 22.31 -8.58 59.04
CA THR A 671 22.07 -8.18 60.43
C THR A 671 22.84 -9.05 61.43
N ALA A 672 22.97 -10.36 61.14
CA ALA A 672 23.76 -11.28 61.95
C ALA A 672 25.27 -10.99 61.85
N ASP A 673 25.80 -10.75 60.65
CA ASP A 673 27.23 -10.46 60.43
C ASP A 673 27.68 -9.18 61.15
N ARG A 674 26.85 -8.13 61.14
CA ARG A 674 27.13 -6.90 61.91
C ARG A 674 27.36 -7.18 63.40
N HIS A 675 26.53 -8.02 64.02
CA HIS A 675 26.71 -8.41 65.43
C HIS A 675 27.91 -9.34 65.66
N PHE A 676 28.31 -10.10 64.64
CA PHE A 676 29.50 -10.95 64.68
C PHE A 676 30.79 -10.10 64.67
N GLN A 677 30.89 -9.10 63.80
CA GLN A 677 32.03 -8.18 63.74
C GLN A 677 32.22 -7.38 65.04
N GLU A 678 31.12 -6.93 65.65
CA GLU A 678 31.12 -6.27 66.97
C GLU A 678 31.67 -7.21 68.07
N THR A 679 31.34 -8.51 68.00
CA THR A 679 31.83 -9.52 68.95
C THR A 679 33.35 -9.73 68.84
N ILE A 680 33.91 -9.74 67.63
CA ILE A 680 35.37 -9.88 67.40
C ILE A 680 36.13 -8.68 67.98
N SER A 681 35.63 -7.46 67.75
CA SER A 681 36.26 -6.23 68.25
C SER A 681 36.28 -6.17 69.78
N LEU A 682 35.18 -6.56 70.45
CA LEU A 682 35.07 -6.59 71.91
C LEU A 682 35.91 -7.70 72.56
N GLN A 683 36.08 -8.86 71.88
CA GLN A 683 36.89 -9.98 72.36
C GLN A 683 38.38 -9.60 72.45
N LYS A 684 38.92 -8.92 71.43
CA LYS A 684 40.31 -8.43 71.42
C LYS A 684 40.61 -7.43 72.54
N GLN A 685 39.64 -6.57 72.85
CA GLN A 685 39.75 -5.59 73.95
C GLN A 685 39.78 -6.24 75.35
N VAL A 686 39.19 -7.44 75.52
CA VAL A 686 39.23 -8.18 76.79
C VAL A 686 40.56 -8.91 76.98
N GLU A 687 41.11 -9.51 75.92
CA GLU A 687 42.39 -10.23 75.94
C GLU A 687 43.58 -9.29 76.26
N ASP A 688 43.57 -8.08 75.70
CA ASP A 688 44.58 -7.04 75.98
C ASP A 688 44.54 -6.54 77.44
N LEU A 689 43.40 -6.65 78.13
CA LEU A 689 43.22 -6.27 79.53
C LEU A 689 43.58 -7.40 80.51
N GLU A 690 43.48 -8.67 80.10
CA GLU A 690 43.86 -9.84 80.92
C GLU A 690 45.37 -10.06 80.94
N TYR A 691 46.08 -9.78 79.84
CA TYR A 691 47.54 -9.90 79.75
C TYR A 691 48.29 -8.93 80.68
N LYS A 692 47.67 -7.81 81.08
CA LYS A 692 48.28 -6.77 81.92
C LYS A 692 48.37 -7.11 83.42
N LEU A 693 47.65 -8.12 83.92
CA LEU A 693 47.43 -8.35 85.36
C LEU A 693 48.36 -9.40 86.02
N ASP A 694 49.36 -9.96 85.32
CA ASP A 694 50.04 -11.22 85.73
C ASP A 694 51.54 -11.14 86.13
N PHE A 695 52.17 -9.96 86.26
CA PHE A 695 53.61 -9.86 86.60
C PHE A 695 53.87 -9.17 87.96
N ARG A 696 54.38 -9.97 88.92
CA ARG A 696 54.57 -9.68 90.37
C ARG A 696 55.58 -8.55 90.72
N GLY A 697 55.40 -7.97 91.93
CA GLY A 697 56.28 -8.26 93.09
C GLY A 697 57.33 -7.23 93.59
N GLN A 698 56.98 -6.52 94.68
CA GLN A 698 57.75 -5.99 95.86
C GLN A 698 59.21 -5.45 95.77
N GLY A 699 59.44 -4.23 96.30
CA GLY A 699 60.77 -3.80 96.78
C GLY A 699 61.06 -2.29 97.08
N VAL A 700 60.31 -1.65 97.99
CA VAL A 700 60.58 -0.47 98.87
C VAL A 700 61.49 0.72 98.42
N ARG A 701 60.84 1.88 98.16
CA ARG A 701 61.23 3.26 98.57
C ARG A 701 59.96 3.99 99.07
N THR A 702 60.09 5.00 99.93
CA THR A 702 58.95 5.68 100.58
C THR A 702 58.23 6.66 99.62
N MET A 703 56.89 6.64 99.62
CA MET A 703 56.03 7.32 98.63
C MET A 703 56.10 8.86 98.65
N GLU A 704 56.49 9.47 99.77
CA GLU A 704 56.49 10.93 99.94
C GLU A 704 57.71 11.60 99.28
N GLU A 705 58.84 10.91 99.15
CA GLU A 705 60.05 11.42 98.49
C GLU A 705 59.93 11.40 96.96
N ILE A 706 59.37 10.31 96.41
CA ILE A 706 59.08 10.16 94.98
C ILE A 706 57.98 11.13 94.51
N GLN A 707 57.01 11.46 95.38
CA GLN A 707 55.91 12.38 95.06
C GLN A 707 56.36 13.83 94.86
N LEU A 708 57.32 14.33 95.65
CA LEU A 708 57.79 15.72 95.56
C LEU A 708 58.64 15.96 94.31
N GLU A 709 59.54 15.02 93.98
CA GLU A 709 60.39 15.10 92.79
C GLU A 709 59.57 14.94 91.50
N LEU A 710 58.56 14.05 91.50
CA LEU A 710 57.58 13.98 90.41
C LEU A 710 56.77 15.26 90.28
N LYS A 711 56.30 15.89 91.37
CA LYS A 711 55.47 17.11 91.28
C LYS A 711 56.20 18.25 90.57
N SER A 712 57.49 18.40 90.84
CA SER A 712 58.35 19.42 90.21
C SER A 712 58.57 19.14 88.71
N LEU A 713 59.02 17.93 88.36
CA LEU A 713 59.29 17.57 86.97
C LEU A 713 57.99 17.53 86.15
N GLN A 714 56.90 17.03 86.72
CA GLN A 714 55.58 17.01 86.08
C GLN A 714 55.07 18.43 85.82
N GLY A 715 55.21 19.37 86.76
CA GLY A 715 54.81 20.77 86.55
C GLY A 715 55.57 21.45 85.40
N THR A 716 56.86 21.15 85.23
CA THR A 716 57.63 21.66 84.07
C THR A 716 57.22 21.01 82.74
N LYS A 717 56.92 19.70 82.75
CA LYS A 717 56.40 18.99 81.57
C LYS A 717 55.03 19.55 81.16
N ASP A 718 54.13 19.74 82.11
CA ASP A 718 52.75 20.16 81.86
C ASP A 718 52.71 21.58 81.27
N ASN A 719 53.57 22.49 81.73
CA ASN A 719 53.71 23.82 81.13
C ASN A 719 54.22 23.76 79.68
N LEU A 720 55.28 22.98 79.41
CA LEU A 720 55.81 22.83 78.05
C LEU A 720 54.81 22.12 77.11
N HIS A 721 54.02 21.16 77.61
CA HIS A 721 52.92 20.55 76.87
C HIS A 721 51.78 21.53 76.59
N ALA A 722 51.42 22.38 77.55
CA ALA A 722 50.40 23.40 77.36
C ALA A 722 50.84 24.44 76.29
N GLU A 723 52.11 24.83 76.27
CA GLU A 723 52.68 25.68 75.23
C GLU A 723 52.67 25.00 73.85
N LEU A 724 52.98 23.70 73.78
CA LEU A 724 52.97 22.92 72.55
C LEU A 724 51.57 22.74 71.96
N GLU A 725 50.60 22.40 72.81
CA GLU A 725 49.21 22.28 72.38
C GLU A 725 48.65 23.63 71.96
N LYS A 726 49.01 24.73 72.65
CA LYS A 726 48.65 26.07 72.22
C LYS A 726 49.22 26.41 70.82
N LEU A 727 50.49 26.10 70.55
CA LEU A 727 51.10 26.32 69.22
C LEU A 727 50.44 25.45 68.14
N ARG A 728 50.07 24.20 68.46
CA ARG A 728 49.35 23.31 67.53
C ARG A 728 47.92 23.79 67.27
N GLU A 729 47.22 24.29 68.27
CA GLU A 729 45.90 24.88 68.15
C GLU A 729 45.95 26.16 67.29
N GLU A 730 46.95 27.01 67.50
CA GLU A 730 47.20 28.20 66.68
C GLU A 730 47.55 27.86 65.23
N GLN A 731 48.34 26.81 64.98
CA GLN A 731 48.63 26.30 63.64
C GLN A 731 47.35 25.79 62.97
N ARG A 732 46.57 24.92 63.64
CA ARG A 732 45.31 24.39 63.09
C ARG A 732 44.31 25.51 62.81
N TYR A 733 44.23 26.51 63.68
CA TYR A 733 43.36 27.66 63.45
C TYR A 733 43.78 28.44 62.20
N ALA A 734 45.08 28.71 62.03
CA ALA A 734 45.60 29.40 60.85
C ALA A 734 45.43 28.59 59.55
N GLU A 735 45.65 27.28 59.59
CA GLU A 735 45.45 26.37 58.45
C GLU A 735 43.97 26.24 58.08
N ASN A 736 43.07 26.16 59.07
CA ASN A 736 41.62 26.13 58.84
C ASN A 736 41.11 27.47 58.29
N ASP A 737 41.62 28.60 58.79
CA ASP A 737 41.29 29.94 58.26
C ASP A 737 41.71 30.04 56.79
N LEU A 738 42.95 29.65 56.45
CA LEU A 738 43.43 29.63 55.06
C LEU A 738 42.60 28.69 54.18
N SER A 739 42.31 27.48 54.64
CA SER A 739 41.46 26.51 53.93
C SER A 739 40.05 27.06 53.68
N SER A 740 39.46 27.74 54.66
CA SER A 740 38.13 28.35 54.52
C SER A 740 38.10 29.46 53.46
N ILE A 741 39.13 30.30 53.39
CA ILE A 741 39.25 31.37 52.39
C ILE A 741 39.52 30.77 51.01
N GLN A 742 40.35 29.74 50.91
CA GLN A 742 40.61 29.01 49.67
C GLN A 742 39.34 28.36 49.11
N ILE A 743 38.54 27.69 49.94
CA ILE A 743 37.26 27.10 49.53
C ILE A 743 36.33 28.20 48.98
N ARG A 744 36.21 29.34 49.69
CA ARG A 744 35.36 30.47 49.24
C ARG A 744 35.84 31.07 47.92
N TRP A 745 37.16 31.20 47.72
CA TRP A 745 37.74 31.65 46.45
C TRP A 745 37.44 30.65 45.31
N HIS A 746 37.62 29.35 45.54
CA HIS A 746 37.31 28.31 44.56
C HIS A 746 35.83 28.27 44.18
N THR A 747 34.92 28.34 45.15
CA THR A 747 33.47 28.40 44.89
C THR A 747 33.11 29.61 44.04
N LEU A 748 33.61 30.80 44.39
CA LEU A 748 33.32 32.02 43.63
C LEU A 748 33.91 31.99 42.21
N ARG A 749 35.09 31.39 42.04
CA ARG A 749 35.71 31.17 40.72
C ARG A 749 34.89 30.21 39.86
N GLU A 750 34.32 29.17 40.46
CA GLU A 750 33.44 28.24 39.75
C GLU A 750 32.13 28.91 39.31
N GLU A 751 31.53 29.75 40.15
CA GLU A 751 30.35 30.57 39.81
C GLU A 751 30.64 31.52 38.64
N LYS A 752 31.81 32.18 38.64
CA LYS A 752 32.25 33.06 37.54
C LYS A 752 32.37 32.31 36.21
N VAL A 753 32.97 31.11 36.22
CA VAL A 753 33.12 30.29 35.01
C VAL A 753 31.76 29.81 34.49
N LYS A 754 30.86 29.39 35.38
CA LYS A 754 29.49 29.01 35.01
C LYS A 754 28.75 30.16 34.34
N ALA A 755 28.76 31.35 34.96
CA ALA A 755 28.12 32.54 34.41
C ALA A 755 28.69 32.96 33.04
N ALA A 756 30.02 32.90 32.87
CA ALA A 756 30.67 33.21 31.60
C ALA A 756 30.29 32.25 30.47
N ASN A 757 30.18 30.95 30.77
CA ASN A 757 29.74 29.94 29.80
C ASN A 757 28.28 30.15 29.40
N THR A 758 27.38 30.39 30.35
CA THR A 758 25.96 30.68 30.06
C THR A 758 25.80 31.92 29.17
N LEU A 759 26.60 32.98 29.40
CA LEU A 759 26.61 34.18 28.55
C LEU A 759 27.12 33.88 27.13
N GLN A 760 28.13 33.02 26.99
CA GLN A 760 28.63 32.61 25.68
C GLN A 760 27.60 31.78 24.91
N ASP A 761 26.90 30.87 25.60
CA ASP A 761 25.83 30.08 25.00
C ASP A 761 24.65 30.97 24.56
N ALA A 762 24.27 31.98 25.35
CA ALA A 762 23.23 32.95 24.98
C ALA A 762 23.58 33.69 23.67
N LYS A 763 24.82 34.17 23.53
CA LYS A 763 25.29 34.82 22.28
C LYS A 763 25.24 33.89 21.08
N ARG A 764 25.60 32.61 21.24
CA ARG A 764 25.52 31.61 20.17
C ARG A 764 24.07 31.43 19.71
N VAL A 765 23.12 31.36 20.65
CA VAL A 765 21.70 31.23 20.35
C VAL A 765 21.17 32.48 19.64
N GLU A 766 21.60 33.68 20.02
CA GLU A 766 21.26 34.93 19.32
C GLU A 766 21.76 34.96 17.86
N GLU A 767 22.99 34.51 17.61
CA GLU A 767 23.56 34.40 16.25
C GLU A 767 22.82 33.35 15.39
N GLU A 768 22.37 32.24 16.00
CA GLU A 768 21.51 31.25 15.34
C GLU A 768 20.12 31.82 15.02
N LEU A 769 19.51 32.57 15.94
CA LEU A 769 18.23 33.25 15.73
C LEU A 769 18.29 34.26 14.59
N ALA A 770 19.37 35.04 14.50
CA ALA A 770 19.57 36.00 13.41
C ALA A 770 19.61 35.29 12.05
N ARG A 771 20.35 34.17 11.94
CA ARG A 771 20.43 33.36 10.71
C ARG A 771 19.08 32.74 10.32
N LEU A 772 18.36 32.15 11.28
CA LEU A 772 17.04 31.57 11.03
C LEU A 772 16.02 32.63 10.59
N THR A 773 16.12 33.84 11.14
CA THR A 773 15.27 34.97 10.75
C THR A 773 15.54 35.40 9.31
N GLU A 774 16.80 35.44 8.88
CA GLU A 774 17.18 35.71 7.49
C GLU A 774 16.73 34.59 6.53
N GLU A 775 16.83 33.33 6.93
CA GLU A 775 16.31 32.20 6.15
C GLU A 775 14.79 32.31 5.97
N LYS A 776 14.07 32.67 7.05
CA LYS A 776 12.62 32.91 7.01
C LYS A 776 12.26 34.02 6.03
N THR A 777 12.97 35.15 6.04
CA THR A 777 12.67 36.27 5.13
C THR A 777 12.89 35.89 3.67
N ASN A 778 13.91 35.08 3.37
CA ASN A 778 14.14 34.57 2.01
C ASN A 778 13.01 33.63 1.55
N VAL A 779 12.56 32.72 2.41
CA VAL A 779 11.43 31.83 2.09
C VAL A 779 10.11 32.60 1.95
N ASP A 780 9.91 33.65 2.74
CA ASP A 780 8.75 34.56 2.62
C ASP A 780 8.71 35.27 1.26
N LEU A 781 9.87 35.72 0.76
CA LEU A 781 9.97 36.33 -0.58
C LEU A 781 9.66 35.32 -1.68
N ASP A 782 10.20 34.10 -1.60
CA ASP A 782 9.91 33.01 -2.53
C ASP A 782 8.40 32.66 -2.55
N GLU A 783 7.78 32.52 -1.38
CA GLU A 783 6.34 32.22 -1.24
C GLU A 783 5.50 33.33 -1.89
N LYS A 784 5.89 34.60 -1.71
CA LYS A 784 5.23 35.76 -2.30
C LYS A 784 5.36 35.77 -3.83
N HIS A 785 6.55 35.53 -4.37
CA HIS A 785 6.76 35.47 -5.82
C HIS A 785 5.94 34.34 -6.47
N LEU A 786 5.89 33.16 -5.84
CA LEU A 786 5.06 32.05 -6.31
C LEU A 786 3.56 32.39 -6.23
N ALA A 787 3.12 33.06 -5.16
CA ALA A 787 1.73 33.52 -5.03
C ALA A 787 1.34 34.55 -6.11
N GLU A 788 2.25 35.44 -6.49
CA GLU A 788 2.04 36.40 -7.58
C GLU A 788 1.97 35.70 -8.95
N ALA A 789 2.83 34.71 -9.19
CA ALA A 789 2.84 33.90 -10.42
C ALA A 789 1.57 33.05 -10.62
N LEU A 790 0.92 32.63 -9.52
CA LEU A 790 -0.32 31.84 -9.57
C LEU A 790 -1.54 32.60 -10.09
N ARG A 791 -1.59 33.92 -9.90
CA ARG A 791 -2.73 34.75 -10.34
C ARG A 791 -2.97 34.70 -11.86
N PRO A 792 -1.99 34.98 -12.73
CA PRO A 792 -2.18 34.89 -14.17
C PRO A 792 -2.45 33.45 -14.62
N LEU A 793 -1.78 32.45 -14.03
CA LEU A 793 -2.00 31.03 -14.35
C LEU A 793 -3.41 30.55 -13.99
N SER A 794 -3.97 30.99 -12.87
CA SER A 794 -5.36 30.68 -12.50
C SER A 794 -6.34 31.28 -13.50
N LYS A 795 -6.14 32.55 -13.88
CA LYS A 795 -6.98 33.21 -14.88
C LYS A 795 -6.92 32.52 -16.25
N GLU A 796 -5.73 32.11 -16.68
CA GLU A 796 -5.54 31.36 -17.92
C GLU A 796 -6.25 30.00 -17.88
N ARG A 797 -6.07 29.24 -16.79
CA ARG A 797 -6.75 27.96 -16.56
C ARG A 797 -8.26 28.10 -16.60
N ASP A 798 -8.80 29.05 -15.83
CA ASP A 798 -10.25 29.24 -15.69
C ASP A 798 -10.87 29.70 -17.01
N LYS A 799 -10.17 30.56 -17.76
CA LYS A 799 -10.58 30.97 -19.11
C LYS A 799 -10.61 29.78 -20.08
N LEU A 800 -9.55 28.97 -20.13
CA LEU A 800 -9.50 27.81 -21.02
C LEU A 800 -10.55 26.75 -20.70
N LEU A 801 -10.89 26.59 -19.41
CA LEU A 801 -11.99 25.72 -18.99
C LEU A 801 -13.35 26.25 -19.47
N ALA A 802 -13.59 27.56 -19.30
CA ALA A 802 -14.80 28.21 -19.78
C ALA A 802 -14.92 28.13 -21.31
N ASP A 803 -13.83 28.39 -22.04
CA ASP A 803 -13.78 28.29 -23.51
C ASP A 803 -14.07 26.84 -23.98
N HIS A 804 -13.52 25.84 -23.29
CA HIS A 804 -13.80 24.42 -23.57
C HIS A 804 -15.28 24.07 -23.34
N ASP A 805 -15.85 24.49 -22.19
CA ASP A 805 -17.23 24.18 -21.85
C ASP A 805 -18.23 24.88 -22.79
N GLU A 806 -17.95 26.14 -23.17
CA GLU A 806 -18.74 26.85 -24.17
C GLU A 806 -18.66 26.17 -25.54
N LEU A 807 -17.46 25.75 -25.96
CA LEU A 807 -17.27 25.01 -27.20
C LEU A 807 -18.04 23.69 -27.18
N LYS A 808 -18.03 22.95 -26.07
CA LYS A 808 -18.78 21.71 -25.89
C LYS A 808 -20.29 21.91 -26.04
N VAL A 809 -20.84 22.93 -25.37
CA VAL A 809 -22.26 23.26 -25.50
C VAL A 809 -22.62 23.62 -26.93
N ARG A 810 -21.78 24.41 -27.61
CA ARG A 810 -22.00 24.82 -29.00
C ARG A 810 -21.99 23.63 -29.95
N LEU A 811 -20.96 22.79 -29.90
CA LEU A 811 -20.84 21.62 -30.76
C LEU A 811 -21.95 20.60 -30.53
N ASN A 812 -22.36 20.40 -29.27
CA ASN A 812 -23.46 19.47 -28.96
C ASN A 812 -24.80 19.97 -29.53
N ARG A 813 -25.07 21.28 -29.47
CA ARG A 813 -26.27 21.88 -30.10
C ARG A 813 -26.27 21.71 -31.61
N ASP A 814 -25.13 21.96 -32.27
CA ASP A 814 -25.00 21.79 -33.73
C ASP A 814 -25.20 20.32 -34.14
N TYR A 815 -24.67 19.39 -33.35
CA TYR A 815 -24.83 17.96 -33.57
C TYR A 815 -26.28 17.49 -33.35
N GLU A 816 -26.93 17.92 -32.27
CA GLU A 816 -28.35 17.65 -31.98
C GLU A 816 -29.27 18.17 -33.09
N TYR A 817 -28.98 19.36 -33.63
CA TYR A 817 -29.70 19.90 -34.78
C TYR A 817 -29.62 18.98 -36.01
N LEU A 818 -28.42 18.46 -36.33
CA LEU A 818 -28.22 17.54 -37.46
C LEU A 818 -28.87 16.18 -37.24
N VAL A 819 -28.85 15.65 -36.00
CA VAL A 819 -29.56 14.41 -35.63
C VAL A 819 -31.07 14.57 -35.87
N GLU A 820 -31.65 15.69 -35.47
CA GLU A 820 -33.08 15.94 -35.66
C GLU A 820 -33.45 16.09 -37.15
N GLN A 821 -32.62 16.77 -37.95
CA GLN A 821 -32.82 16.84 -39.42
C GLN A 821 -32.80 15.45 -40.08
N LYS A 822 -31.85 14.60 -39.69
CA LYS A 822 -31.77 13.22 -40.18
C LYS A 822 -33.00 12.39 -39.75
N ARG A 823 -33.46 12.55 -38.51
CA ARG A 823 -34.64 11.86 -37.98
C ARG A 823 -35.90 12.21 -38.78
N ILE A 824 -36.11 13.50 -39.05
CA ILE A 824 -37.23 13.98 -39.87
C ILE A 824 -37.17 13.35 -41.27
N TYR A 825 -35.98 13.35 -41.90
CA TYR A 825 -35.77 12.72 -43.21
C TYR A 825 -36.09 11.21 -43.21
N GLN A 826 -35.62 10.48 -42.19
CA GLN A 826 -35.85 9.03 -42.07
C GLN A 826 -37.33 8.70 -41.90
N GLN A 827 -38.08 9.44 -41.09
CA GLN A 827 -39.52 9.23 -40.91
C GLN A 827 -40.30 9.42 -42.22
N GLU A 828 -39.95 10.44 -43.00
CA GLU A 828 -40.57 10.68 -44.31
C GLU A 828 -40.22 9.57 -45.32
N ALA A 829 -38.96 9.12 -45.33
CA ALA A 829 -38.51 8.02 -46.18
C ALA A 829 -39.15 6.66 -45.82
N GLU A 830 -39.28 6.35 -44.54
CA GLU A 830 -39.93 5.11 -44.06
C GLU A 830 -41.41 5.04 -44.45
N SER A 831 -42.12 6.18 -44.37
CA SER A 831 -43.50 6.28 -44.83
C SER A 831 -43.62 5.93 -46.32
N LEU A 832 -42.72 6.47 -47.14
CA LEU A 832 -42.65 6.16 -48.57
C LEU A 832 -42.33 4.66 -48.82
N PHE A 833 -41.40 4.07 -48.06
CA PHE A 833 -41.07 2.65 -48.19
C PHE A 833 -42.25 1.73 -47.84
N LYS A 834 -43.01 2.05 -46.78
CA LYS A 834 -44.21 1.31 -46.38
C LYS A 834 -45.33 1.38 -47.41
N MET A 835 -45.55 2.54 -48.04
CA MET A 835 -46.50 2.66 -49.15
C MET A 835 -46.05 1.84 -50.36
N THR A 836 -44.75 1.89 -50.68
CA THR A 836 -44.17 1.16 -51.81
C THR A 836 -44.26 -0.37 -51.62
N SER A 837 -44.09 -0.88 -50.39
CA SER A 837 -44.21 -2.31 -50.12
C SER A 837 -45.65 -2.82 -50.27
N LYS A 838 -46.65 -2.07 -49.79
CA LYS A 838 -48.07 -2.43 -49.95
C LYS A 838 -48.53 -2.43 -51.41
N ILE A 839 -48.02 -1.51 -52.22
CA ILE A 839 -48.29 -1.46 -53.67
C ILE A 839 -47.72 -2.70 -54.38
N ARG A 840 -46.54 -3.18 -53.95
CA ARG A 840 -45.91 -4.38 -54.50
C ARG A 840 -46.71 -5.65 -54.15
N GLU A 841 -47.15 -5.79 -52.90
CA GLU A 841 -47.94 -6.93 -52.42
C GLU A 841 -49.24 -7.15 -53.24
N TYR A 842 -49.96 -6.08 -53.58
CA TYR A 842 -51.15 -6.16 -54.44
C TYR A 842 -50.81 -6.67 -55.85
N SER A 843 -49.68 -6.24 -56.41
CA SER A 843 -49.24 -6.60 -57.76
C SER A 843 -48.80 -8.07 -57.82
N ASP A 844 -48.10 -8.55 -56.78
CA ASP A 844 -47.60 -9.92 -56.69
C ASP A 844 -48.75 -10.95 -56.55
N LEU A 845 -49.88 -10.57 -55.94
CA LEU A 845 -51.06 -11.43 -55.75
C LEU A 845 -52.00 -11.53 -56.97
N LYS A 846 -51.68 -10.88 -58.10
CA LYS A 846 -52.48 -10.89 -59.36
C LYS A 846 -53.98 -10.63 -59.20
N LYS A 847 -54.36 -9.83 -58.19
CA LYS A 847 -55.77 -9.57 -57.85
C LYS A 847 -56.55 -8.89 -58.97
N GLY A 848 -55.88 -8.12 -59.83
CA GLY A 848 -56.48 -7.47 -61.00
C GLY A 848 -56.91 -8.44 -62.11
N ASP A 849 -56.18 -9.54 -62.31
CA ASP A 849 -56.53 -10.55 -63.32
C ASP A 849 -57.78 -11.33 -62.89
N ARG A 850 -57.85 -11.66 -61.59
CA ARG A 850 -59.00 -12.36 -60.99
C ARG A 850 -60.29 -11.56 -61.02
N LEU A 851 -60.21 -10.22 -60.92
CA LEU A 851 -61.37 -9.34 -61.06
C LEU A 851 -61.97 -9.39 -62.48
N LYS A 852 -61.14 -9.46 -63.53
CA LYS A 852 -61.61 -9.58 -64.92
C LYS A 852 -62.28 -10.92 -65.20
N GLU A 853 -61.68 -12.02 -64.73
CA GLU A 853 -62.26 -13.37 -64.89
C GLU A 853 -63.67 -13.48 -64.28
N LEU A 854 -63.89 -12.89 -63.10
CA LEU A 854 -65.20 -12.89 -62.44
C LEU A 854 -66.24 -12.01 -63.18
N GLN A 855 -65.81 -10.89 -63.78
CA GLN A 855 -66.70 -10.02 -64.57
C GLN A 855 -67.20 -10.71 -65.85
N GLU A 856 -66.34 -11.47 -66.53
CA GLU A 856 -66.73 -12.26 -67.72
C GLU A 856 -67.73 -13.36 -67.35
N LYS A 857 -67.47 -14.09 -66.25
CA LYS A 857 -68.37 -15.14 -65.74
C LYS A 857 -69.76 -14.60 -65.38
N LYS A 858 -69.84 -13.42 -64.75
CA LYS A 858 -71.10 -12.73 -64.43
C LYS A 858 -71.91 -12.43 -65.70
N SER A 859 -71.27 -11.90 -66.74
CA SER A 859 -71.95 -11.53 -67.99
C SER A 859 -72.58 -12.72 -68.72
N LEU A 860 -71.93 -13.88 -68.65
CA LEU A 860 -72.43 -15.13 -69.24
C LEU A 860 -73.69 -15.61 -68.52
N SER A 861 -73.66 -15.65 -67.18
CA SER A 861 -74.81 -16.07 -66.36
C SER A 861 -76.02 -15.13 -66.50
N GLU A 862 -75.79 -13.82 -66.66
CA GLU A 862 -76.86 -12.84 -66.91
C GLU A 862 -77.57 -13.05 -68.27
N SER A 863 -76.83 -13.48 -69.29
CA SER A 863 -77.40 -13.81 -70.61
C SER A 863 -78.31 -15.04 -70.55
N GLU A 864 -77.90 -16.07 -69.80
CA GLU A 864 -78.70 -17.28 -69.59
C GLU A 864 -79.98 -16.99 -68.79
N LEU A 865 -79.89 -16.08 -67.80
CA LEU A 865 -81.04 -15.67 -66.99
C LEU A 865 -82.12 -14.96 -67.82
N LYS A 866 -81.72 -14.07 -68.75
CA LYS A 866 -82.65 -13.38 -69.65
C LYS A 866 -83.42 -14.35 -70.56
N SER A 867 -82.78 -15.44 -70.98
CA SER A 867 -83.44 -16.49 -71.77
C SER A 867 -84.51 -17.24 -70.97
N CYS A 868 -84.23 -17.53 -69.69
CA CYS A 868 -85.20 -18.12 -68.77
C CYS A 868 -86.40 -17.18 -68.51
N ASP A 869 -86.18 -15.89 -68.32
CA ASP A 869 -87.24 -14.91 -68.05
C ASP A 869 -88.20 -14.72 -69.24
N ALA A 870 -87.68 -14.71 -70.48
CA ALA A 870 -88.52 -14.63 -71.68
C ALA A 870 -89.45 -15.85 -71.83
N ARG A 871 -88.95 -17.04 -71.46
CA ARG A 871 -89.74 -18.29 -71.48
C ARG A 871 -90.77 -18.34 -70.34
N LYS A 872 -90.45 -17.75 -69.18
CA LYS A 872 -91.36 -17.59 -68.04
C LYS A 872 -92.55 -16.68 -68.36
N GLN A 873 -92.33 -15.56 -69.06
CA GLN A 873 -93.41 -14.63 -69.41
C GLN A 873 -94.44 -15.22 -70.39
N ALA A 874 -94.01 -16.06 -71.33
CA ALA A 874 -94.91 -16.74 -72.26
C ALA A 874 -95.87 -17.70 -71.55
N ILE A 875 -95.38 -18.46 -70.57
CA ILE A 875 -96.19 -19.40 -69.77
C ILE A 875 -97.13 -18.66 -68.80
N LEU A 876 -96.69 -17.53 -68.23
CA LEU A 876 -97.50 -16.68 -67.34
C LEU A 876 -98.73 -16.04 -68.03
N ALA A 877 -98.62 -15.69 -69.31
CA ALA A 877 -99.73 -15.12 -70.07
C ALA A 877 -100.90 -16.11 -70.25
N ASP A 878 -100.60 -17.40 -70.41
CA ASP A 878 -101.59 -18.48 -70.53
C ASP A 878 -102.24 -18.83 -69.18
N VAL A 879 -101.50 -18.72 -68.08
CA VAL A 879 -102.01 -18.95 -66.71
C VAL A 879 -102.99 -17.84 -66.29
N ASN A 880 -102.71 -16.57 -66.61
CA ASN A 880 -103.56 -15.45 -66.21
C ASN A 880 -104.95 -15.47 -66.89
N LYS A 881 -105.03 -15.93 -68.15
CA LYS A 881 -106.29 -16.08 -68.90
C LYS A 881 -107.24 -17.13 -68.30
N SER A 882 -106.71 -18.09 -67.55
CA SER A 882 -107.50 -19.12 -66.84
C SER A 882 -107.83 -18.74 -65.39
N LYS A 883 -107.16 -17.74 -64.80
CA LYS A 883 -107.41 -17.26 -63.43
C LYS A 883 -108.53 -16.20 -63.31
N ASP A 884 -108.87 -15.48 -64.37
CA ASP A 884 -109.90 -14.43 -64.35
C ASP A 884 -111.35 -14.95 -64.20
N SER A 885 -111.63 -16.21 -64.52
CA SER A 885 -112.97 -16.82 -64.35
C SER A 885 -113.28 -17.31 -62.93
N LEU A 886 -112.34 -17.14 -61.98
CA LEU A 886 -112.38 -17.78 -60.65
C LEU A 886 -112.70 -16.78 -59.51
N ARG A 887 -112.97 -15.51 -59.82
CA ARG A 887 -112.92 -14.39 -58.87
C ARG A 887 -114.26 -13.98 -58.23
N ASP A 888 -115.39 -14.53 -58.67
CA ASP A 888 -116.70 -14.30 -58.06
C ASP A 888 -117.11 -15.52 -57.22
N GLN A 889 -116.91 -15.49 -55.90
CA GLN A 889 -117.69 -16.18 -54.82
C GLN A 889 -116.94 -16.09 -53.46
N ASP A 890 -116.59 -14.87 -53.02
CA ASP A 890 -115.67 -14.61 -51.89
C ASP A 890 -116.33 -14.57 -50.48
N ASN A 891 -117.63 -14.88 -50.36
CA ASN A 891 -118.36 -14.72 -49.08
C ASN A 891 -118.55 -16.00 -48.23
N ILE A 892 -118.06 -17.16 -48.69
CA ILE A 892 -118.04 -18.43 -47.90
C ILE A 892 -116.67 -18.67 -47.22
N LYS A 893 -115.69 -17.79 -47.50
CA LYS A 893 -114.30 -17.80 -47.02
C LYS A 893 -114.12 -17.53 -45.52
N ARG A 894 -115.08 -16.85 -44.88
CA ARG A 894 -114.92 -16.35 -43.51
C ARG A 894 -115.08 -17.39 -42.41
N ASN A 895 -115.66 -18.56 -42.71
CA ASN A 895 -115.78 -19.64 -41.71
C ASN A 895 -114.59 -20.63 -41.77
N ILE A 896 -113.66 -20.43 -42.73
CA ILE A 896 -112.41 -21.20 -42.90
C ILE A 896 -111.22 -20.49 -42.21
N GLU A 897 -111.33 -19.17 -41.95
CA GLU A 897 -110.27 -18.33 -41.38
C GLU A 897 -109.94 -18.62 -39.90
N ASP A 898 -110.86 -19.21 -39.14
CA ASP A 898 -110.61 -19.53 -37.73
C ASP A 898 -109.76 -20.80 -37.53
N HIS A 899 -109.73 -21.74 -38.50
CA HIS A 899 -108.75 -22.84 -38.51
C HIS A 899 -107.34 -22.42 -39.01
N LEU A 900 -107.21 -21.21 -39.60
CA LEU A 900 -105.95 -20.66 -40.11
C LEU A 900 -105.09 -19.96 -39.04
N ASN A 901 -105.69 -19.44 -37.96
CA ASN A 901 -104.94 -18.76 -36.88
C ASN A 901 -104.06 -19.72 -36.05
N TYR A 902 -104.48 -20.97 -35.83
CA TYR A 902 -103.65 -22.02 -35.21
C TYR A 902 -102.38 -22.33 -36.01
N ARG A 903 -102.45 -22.26 -37.34
CA ARG A 903 -101.29 -22.48 -38.23
C ARG A 903 -100.28 -21.32 -38.20
N LYS A 904 -100.66 -20.14 -37.70
CA LYS A 904 -99.83 -18.92 -37.63
C LYS A 904 -98.90 -18.91 -36.41
N THR A 905 -99.44 -19.26 -35.24
CA THR A 905 -98.67 -19.41 -33.98
C THR A 905 -97.64 -20.53 -34.07
N LYS A 906 -97.86 -21.53 -34.95
CA LYS A 906 -96.87 -22.56 -35.30
C LYS A 906 -95.62 -21.99 -36.01
N ALA A 907 -95.79 -21.00 -36.89
CA ALA A 907 -94.67 -20.42 -37.65
C ALA A 907 -93.73 -19.54 -36.81
N GLU A 908 -94.24 -18.88 -35.76
CA GLU A 908 -93.43 -18.05 -34.84
C GLU A 908 -92.55 -18.89 -33.91
N VAL A 909 -93.02 -20.09 -33.53
CA VAL A 909 -92.22 -21.08 -32.78
C VAL A 909 -91.03 -21.58 -33.63
N ASP A 910 -91.23 -21.76 -34.94
CA ASP A 910 -90.20 -22.22 -35.88
C ASP A 910 -89.15 -21.13 -36.18
N GLU A 911 -89.50 -19.84 -36.17
CA GLU A 911 -88.56 -18.72 -36.35
C GLU A 911 -87.63 -18.53 -35.13
N LEU A 912 -88.17 -18.61 -33.91
CA LEU A 912 -87.36 -18.58 -32.69
C LEU A 912 -86.41 -19.79 -32.61
N GLY A 913 -86.77 -20.93 -33.22
CA GLY A 913 -85.87 -22.08 -33.39
C GLY A 913 -84.64 -21.74 -34.23
N ARG A 914 -84.84 -21.11 -35.40
CA ARG A 914 -83.74 -20.70 -36.31
C ARG A 914 -82.85 -19.58 -35.75
N GLU A 915 -83.34 -18.79 -34.80
CA GLU A 915 -82.55 -17.74 -34.13
C GLU A 915 -81.64 -18.32 -33.03
N ILE A 916 -82.11 -19.34 -32.30
CA ILE A 916 -81.31 -20.09 -31.32
C ILE A 916 -80.16 -20.84 -32.03
N GLU A 917 -80.44 -21.51 -33.15
CA GLU A 917 -79.41 -22.23 -33.94
C GLU A 917 -78.29 -21.31 -34.42
N ARG A 918 -78.61 -20.06 -34.82
CA ARG A 918 -77.60 -19.06 -35.25
C ARG A 918 -76.71 -18.57 -34.09
N LEU A 919 -77.27 -18.44 -32.88
CA LEU A 919 -76.51 -18.06 -31.68
C LEU A 919 -75.62 -19.23 -31.20
N GLU A 920 -76.12 -20.47 -31.29
CA GLU A 920 -75.36 -21.68 -30.99
C GLU A 920 -74.19 -21.87 -31.98
N GLU A 921 -74.39 -21.62 -33.27
CA GLU A 921 -73.34 -21.66 -34.29
C GLU A 921 -72.26 -20.59 -34.05
N SER A 922 -72.64 -19.43 -33.49
CA SER A 922 -71.69 -18.36 -33.13
C SER A 922 -70.82 -18.72 -31.91
N ILE A 923 -71.34 -19.47 -30.94
CA ILE A 923 -70.55 -20.02 -29.82
C ILE A 923 -69.58 -21.11 -30.31
N LEU A 924 -70.01 -21.94 -31.27
CA LEU A 924 -69.19 -22.97 -31.90
C LEU A 924 -67.99 -22.40 -32.67
N LYS A 925 -68.17 -21.25 -33.36
CA LYS A 925 -67.07 -20.56 -34.07
C LYS A 925 -65.98 -19.97 -33.16
N VAL A 926 -66.30 -19.70 -31.89
CA VAL A 926 -65.36 -19.12 -30.90
C VAL A 926 -64.65 -20.20 -30.06
N GLY A 927 -65.04 -21.48 -30.19
CA GLY A 927 -64.34 -22.62 -29.55
C GLY A 927 -64.95 -23.09 -28.22
N GLY A 928 -66.07 -22.51 -27.78
CA GLY A 928 -66.81 -22.93 -26.59
C GLY A 928 -66.20 -22.47 -25.25
N VAL A 929 -67.04 -22.42 -24.20
CA VAL A 929 -66.67 -21.91 -22.87
C VAL A 929 -65.57 -22.74 -22.21
N SER A 930 -65.62 -24.07 -22.34
CA SER A 930 -64.67 -25.00 -21.73
C SER A 930 -63.22 -24.84 -22.24
N ALA A 931 -63.04 -24.48 -23.52
CA ALA A 931 -61.70 -24.31 -24.09
C ALA A 931 -61.00 -23.07 -23.51
N ILE A 932 -61.73 -21.95 -23.42
CA ILE A 932 -61.21 -20.69 -22.85
C ILE A 932 -60.98 -20.82 -21.33
N GLU A 933 -61.82 -21.54 -20.58
CA GLU A 933 -61.57 -21.79 -19.14
C GLU A 933 -60.30 -22.64 -18.90
N SER A 934 -60.02 -23.61 -19.77
CA SER A 934 -58.78 -24.39 -19.72
C SER A 934 -57.53 -23.54 -20.02
N GLU A 935 -57.63 -22.64 -20.99
CA GLU A 935 -56.56 -21.69 -21.33
C GLU A 935 -56.29 -20.70 -20.19
N LEU A 936 -57.34 -20.19 -19.54
CA LEU A 936 -57.26 -19.30 -18.38
C LEU A 936 -56.58 -19.98 -17.17
N GLN A 937 -56.87 -21.27 -16.93
CA GLN A 937 -56.16 -22.06 -15.91
C GLN A 937 -54.68 -22.25 -16.22
N LYS A 938 -54.32 -22.45 -17.50
CA LYS A 938 -52.91 -22.59 -17.92
C LYS A 938 -52.15 -21.27 -17.73
N LEU A 939 -52.71 -20.17 -18.21
CA LEU A 939 -52.12 -18.83 -18.07
C LEU A 939 -51.99 -18.41 -16.60
N SER A 940 -52.97 -18.76 -15.75
CA SER A 940 -52.92 -18.49 -14.30
C SER A 940 -51.79 -19.27 -13.61
N LYS A 941 -51.60 -20.55 -13.95
CA LYS A 941 -50.45 -21.34 -13.46
C LYS A 941 -49.11 -20.79 -13.92
N GLU A 942 -49.01 -20.38 -15.18
CA GLU A 942 -47.81 -19.74 -15.75
C GLU A 942 -47.47 -18.44 -15.00
N ARG A 943 -48.49 -17.62 -14.71
CA ARG A 943 -48.36 -16.41 -13.89
C ARG A 943 -47.87 -16.71 -12.47
N GLU A 944 -48.43 -17.72 -11.79
CA GLU A 944 -47.97 -18.12 -10.46
C GLU A 944 -46.51 -18.59 -10.46
N THR A 945 -46.08 -19.35 -11.49
CA THR A 945 -44.68 -19.78 -11.61
C THR A 945 -43.73 -18.59 -11.78
N LEU A 946 -44.04 -17.64 -12.68
CA LEU A 946 -43.24 -16.44 -12.91
C LEU A 946 -43.19 -15.53 -11.67
N LEU A 947 -44.31 -15.38 -10.94
CA LEU A 947 -44.35 -14.64 -9.68
C LEU A 947 -43.48 -15.29 -8.59
N SER A 948 -43.46 -16.63 -8.52
CA SER A 948 -42.61 -17.35 -7.56
C SER A 948 -41.12 -17.11 -7.83
N GLU A 949 -40.72 -17.08 -9.11
CA GLU A 949 -39.34 -16.81 -9.52
C GLU A 949 -38.95 -15.36 -9.28
N SER A 950 -39.85 -14.41 -9.57
CA SER A 950 -39.67 -13.00 -9.24
C SER A 950 -39.45 -12.78 -7.74
N ASN A 951 -40.29 -13.38 -6.89
CA ASN A 951 -40.14 -13.31 -5.44
C ASN A 951 -38.81 -13.92 -4.94
N ARG A 952 -38.36 -15.02 -5.54
CA ARG A 952 -37.06 -15.64 -5.23
C ARG A 952 -35.89 -14.71 -5.57
N TYR A 953 -35.90 -14.08 -6.74
CA TYR A 953 -34.86 -13.13 -7.13
C TYR A 953 -34.90 -11.86 -6.27
N HIS A 954 -36.08 -11.37 -5.91
CA HIS A 954 -36.22 -10.24 -5.00
C HIS A 954 -35.63 -10.54 -3.60
N GLY A 955 -35.93 -11.73 -3.05
CA GLY A 955 -35.34 -12.19 -1.78
C GLY A 955 -33.81 -12.29 -1.84
N THR A 956 -33.27 -12.86 -2.92
CA THR A 956 -31.82 -12.99 -3.12
C THR A 956 -31.13 -11.62 -3.26
N MET A 957 -31.74 -10.71 -4.01
CA MET A 957 -31.27 -9.33 -4.18
C MET A 957 -31.21 -8.59 -2.84
N SER A 958 -32.22 -8.76 -1.98
CA SER A 958 -32.26 -8.16 -0.64
C SER A 958 -31.08 -8.62 0.24
N VAL A 959 -30.69 -9.90 0.16
CA VAL A 959 -29.51 -10.43 0.86
C VAL A 959 -28.23 -9.75 0.38
N TYR A 960 -28.01 -9.63 -0.95
CA TYR A 960 -26.84 -8.94 -1.49
C TYR A 960 -26.81 -7.45 -1.11
N GLN A 961 -27.95 -6.76 -1.16
CA GLN A 961 -28.05 -5.36 -0.72
C GLN A 961 -27.75 -5.17 0.78
N SER A 962 -28.17 -6.12 1.62
CA SER A 962 -27.83 -6.15 3.05
C SER A 962 -26.32 -6.34 3.25
N ASN A 963 -25.70 -7.29 2.55
CA ASN A 963 -24.24 -7.52 2.59
C ASN A 963 -23.44 -6.30 2.13
N ILE A 964 -23.84 -5.66 1.03
CA ILE A 964 -23.23 -4.41 0.54
C ILE A 964 -23.28 -3.33 1.62
N SER A 965 -24.44 -3.18 2.27
CA SER A 965 -24.65 -2.17 3.33
C SER A 965 -23.76 -2.45 4.54
N LYS A 966 -23.69 -3.71 4.99
CA LYS A 966 -22.83 -4.15 6.09
C LYS A 966 -21.35 -3.92 5.78
N ASN A 967 -20.87 -4.38 4.63
CA ASN A 967 -19.46 -4.22 4.22
C ASN A 967 -19.08 -2.74 4.04
N LYS A 968 -20.01 -1.88 3.56
CA LYS A 968 -19.81 -0.42 3.50
C LYS A 968 -19.68 0.22 4.88
N ILE A 969 -20.40 -0.30 5.89
CA ILE A 969 -20.28 0.16 7.28
C ILE A 969 -18.94 -0.31 7.86
N ASP A 970 -18.55 -1.56 7.62
CA ASP A 970 -17.27 -2.09 8.09
C ASP A 970 -16.10 -1.28 7.51
N LEU A 971 -16.12 -0.92 6.23
CA LEU A 971 -15.12 -0.04 5.61
C LEU A 971 -15.02 1.37 6.22
N LYS A 972 -16.05 1.83 6.95
CA LYS A 972 -16.03 3.14 7.65
C LYS A 972 -15.41 3.06 9.04
N GLN A 973 -15.11 1.86 9.55
CA GLN A 973 -14.41 1.70 10.83
C GLN A 973 -13.01 2.34 10.77
N SER A 974 -12.52 2.87 11.90
CA SER A 974 -11.27 3.65 11.93
C SER A 974 -10.04 2.86 11.47
N GLN A 975 -10.07 1.53 11.61
CA GLN A 975 -9.00 0.64 11.17
C GLN A 975 -8.84 0.57 9.65
N TYR A 976 -9.92 0.78 8.88
CA TYR A 976 -9.91 0.74 7.41
C TYR A 976 -10.02 2.12 6.75
N LYS A 977 -10.46 3.13 7.52
CA LYS A 977 -10.54 4.51 7.04
C LYS A 977 -9.14 5.00 6.64
N ASP A 978 -9.04 5.52 5.41
CA ASP A 978 -7.82 6.06 4.80
C ASP A 978 -6.63 5.07 4.81
N ILE A 979 -6.90 3.75 4.83
CA ILE A 979 -5.86 2.72 5.00
C ILE A 979 -4.80 2.76 3.90
N ASP A 980 -5.19 3.04 2.64
CA ASP A 980 -4.26 3.16 1.53
C ASP A 980 -3.26 4.31 1.75
N LYS A 981 -3.75 5.47 2.18
CA LYS A 981 -2.91 6.63 2.48
C LYS A 981 -1.97 6.35 3.65
N ARG A 982 -2.48 5.79 4.76
CA ARG A 982 -1.68 5.44 5.93
C ARG A 982 -0.59 4.43 5.59
N TYR A 983 -0.92 3.43 4.76
CA TYR A 983 0.05 2.46 4.26
C TYR A 983 1.14 3.14 3.42
N PHE A 984 0.75 3.99 2.46
CA PHE A 984 1.71 4.72 1.63
C PHE A 984 2.61 5.67 2.45
N ASP A 985 2.04 6.43 3.38
CA ASP A 985 2.79 7.33 4.26
C ASP A 985 3.83 6.55 5.09
N GLN A 986 3.43 5.39 5.66
CA GLN A 986 4.32 4.53 6.42
C GLN A 986 5.40 3.88 5.54
N LEU A 987 5.08 3.50 4.29
CA LEU A 987 6.03 2.96 3.32
C LEU A 987 7.09 4.01 2.93
N ILE A 988 6.66 5.25 2.68
CA ILE A 988 7.55 6.37 2.36
C ILE A 988 8.50 6.64 3.53
N GLN A 989 7.98 6.69 4.76
CA GLN A 989 8.82 6.84 5.96
C GLN A 989 9.85 5.71 6.07
N LEU A 990 9.41 4.45 5.94
CA LEU A 990 10.32 3.30 5.99
C LEU A 990 11.43 3.42 4.93
N LYS A 991 11.06 3.69 3.67
CA LYS A 991 12.02 3.74 2.56
C LYS A 991 13.00 4.90 2.70
N THR A 992 12.51 6.07 3.12
CA THR A 992 13.36 7.25 3.34
C THR A 992 14.35 7.01 4.47
N THR A 993 13.92 6.42 5.58
CA THR A 993 14.83 6.08 6.70
C THR A 993 15.81 4.96 6.33
N GLU A 994 15.40 3.94 5.56
CA GLU A 994 16.32 2.91 5.03
C GLU A 994 17.42 3.53 4.15
N MET A 995 17.09 4.53 3.32
CA MET A 995 18.06 5.25 2.51
C MET A 995 19.01 6.09 3.36
N ALA A 996 18.49 6.87 4.30
CA ALA A 996 19.30 7.68 5.21
C ALA A 996 20.28 6.82 6.03
N ASN A 997 19.83 5.66 6.51
CA ASN A 997 20.65 4.73 7.27
C ASN A 997 21.81 4.17 6.44
N LYS A 998 21.55 3.80 5.17
CA LYS A 998 22.61 3.38 4.24
C LYS A 998 23.61 4.49 3.95
N ASP A 999 23.16 5.73 3.86
CA ASP A 999 24.06 6.87 3.65
C ASP A 999 24.92 7.15 4.88
N LEU A 1000 24.39 7.00 6.11
CA LEU A 1000 25.19 7.07 7.34
C LEU A 1000 26.30 6.01 7.35
N ASP A 1001 26.02 4.77 6.93
CA ASP A 1001 27.03 3.72 6.81
C ASP A 1001 28.10 4.05 5.77
N ARG A 1002 27.69 4.58 4.59
CA ARG A 1002 28.64 5.06 3.57
C ARG A 1002 29.53 6.19 4.09
N TYR A 1003 28.95 7.18 4.78
CA TYR A 1003 29.72 8.29 5.37
C TYR A 1003 30.67 7.80 6.46
N TYR A 1004 30.23 6.87 7.31
CA TYR A 1004 31.08 6.23 8.32
C TYR A 1004 32.30 5.57 7.66
N ASN A 1005 32.06 4.71 6.66
CA ASN A 1005 33.10 3.96 5.98
C ASN A 1005 34.05 4.88 5.18
N ALA A 1006 33.53 5.93 4.55
CA ALA A 1006 34.33 6.91 3.80
C ALA A 1006 35.23 7.73 4.74
N LEU A 1007 34.67 8.25 5.84
CA LEU A 1007 35.42 9.03 6.83
C LEU A 1007 36.47 8.16 7.55
N ASP A 1008 36.13 6.92 7.89
CA ASP A 1008 37.08 5.96 8.46
C ASP A 1008 38.26 5.70 7.53
N LYS A 1009 37.97 5.35 6.26
CA LYS A 1009 39.01 5.09 5.27
C LYS A 1009 39.88 6.32 5.01
N ALA A 1010 39.30 7.52 5.01
CA ALA A 1010 40.04 8.76 4.89
C ALA A 1010 40.98 8.99 6.08
N LEU A 1011 40.54 8.69 7.30
CA LEU A 1011 41.34 8.84 8.52
C LEU A 1011 42.49 7.83 8.58
N MET A 1012 42.24 6.57 8.22
CA MET A 1012 43.28 5.53 8.10
C MET A 1012 44.35 5.93 7.07
N ARG A 1013 43.92 6.41 5.90
CA ARG A 1013 44.82 6.86 4.84
C ARG A 1013 45.61 8.08 5.26
N PHE A 1014 44.97 9.05 5.92
CA PHE A 1014 45.63 10.25 6.43
C PHE A 1014 46.73 9.91 7.45
N HIS A 1015 46.44 9.02 8.40
CA HIS A 1015 47.42 8.57 9.40
C HIS A 1015 48.61 7.86 8.75
N SER A 1016 48.34 6.87 7.90
CA SER A 1016 49.39 6.09 7.22
C SER A 1016 50.30 6.98 6.35
N MET A 1017 49.70 7.86 5.55
CA MET A 1017 50.42 8.79 4.68
C MET A 1017 51.30 9.76 5.48
N LYS A 1018 50.78 10.31 6.59
CA LYS A 1018 51.54 11.22 7.45
C LYS A 1018 52.66 10.53 8.21
N MET A 1019 52.46 9.29 8.66
CA MET A 1019 53.53 8.49 9.29
C MET A 1019 54.66 8.16 8.31
N GLU A 1020 54.32 7.85 7.05
CA GLU A 1020 55.31 7.64 6.00
C GLU A 1020 56.12 8.92 5.71
N GLU A 1021 55.46 10.07 5.62
CA GLU A 1021 56.11 11.39 5.48
C GLU A 1021 57.06 11.69 6.65
N ILE A 1022 56.60 11.51 7.90
CA ILE A 1022 57.41 11.74 9.11
C ILE A 1022 58.64 10.84 9.12
N ASN A 1023 58.48 9.54 8.87
CA ASN A 1023 59.58 8.58 8.90
C ASN A 1023 60.62 8.83 7.81
N LYS A 1024 60.18 9.31 6.65
CA LYS A 1024 61.09 9.71 5.58
C LYS A 1024 61.99 10.87 6.04
N ILE A 1025 61.40 11.92 6.62
CA ILE A 1025 62.14 13.10 7.10
C ILE A 1025 63.06 12.73 8.27
N ILE A 1026 62.59 11.91 9.21
CA ILE A 1026 63.41 11.41 10.34
C ILE A 1026 64.64 10.68 9.82
N ARG A 1027 64.48 9.76 8.87
CA ARG A 1027 65.58 9.00 8.29
C ARG A 1027 66.61 9.91 7.62
N GLU A 1028 66.14 10.87 6.83
CA GLU A 1028 67.01 11.83 6.14
C GLU A 1028 67.78 12.73 7.12
N LEU A 1029 67.11 13.26 8.14
CA LEU A 1029 67.75 14.12 9.16
C LEU A 1029 68.73 13.33 10.04
N TRP A 1030 68.40 12.09 10.43
CA TRP A 1030 69.28 11.26 11.23
C TRP A 1030 70.61 10.97 10.53
N GLN A 1031 70.56 10.54 9.27
CA GLN A 1031 71.76 10.23 8.47
C GLN A 1031 72.66 11.44 8.24
N GLN A 1032 72.10 12.65 8.28
CA GLN A 1032 72.86 13.89 8.10
C GLN A 1032 73.50 14.40 9.40
N THR A 1033 72.87 14.14 10.55
CA THR A 1033 73.27 14.72 11.84
C THR A 1033 74.09 13.77 12.70
N TYR A 1034 73.75 12.48 12.72
CA TYR A 1034 74.43 11.50 13.55
C TYR A 1034 75.73 11.02 12.90
N ARG A 1035 76.84 11.11 13.65
CA ARG A 1035 78.18 10.68 13.17
C ARG A 1035 78.66 9.34 13.72
N GLY A 1036 77.86 8.69 14.57
CA GLY A 1036 78.14 7.34 15.07
C GLY A 1036 77.92 6.27 13.99
N GLN A 1037 78.70 5.19 14.03
CA GLN A 1037 78.59 4.05 13.12
C GLN A 1037 77.65 2.94 13.64
N ASP A 1038 77.06 3.16 14.81
CA ASP A 1038 76.28 2.19 15.57
C ASP A 1038 74.78 2.20 15.23
N ILE A 1039 74.26 3.27 14.61
CA ILE A 1039 72.84 3.39 14.23
C ILE A 1039 72.71 3.97 12.82
N ASP A 1040 72.12 3.20 11.90
CA ASP A 1040 71.97 3.58 10.49
C ASP A 1040 70.87 4.63 10.27
N TYR A 1041 69.69 4.39 10.86
CA TYR A 1041 68.58 5.34 10.92
C TYR A 1041 67.63 4.98 12.05
N ILE A 1042 66.75 5.92 12.38
CA ILE A 1042 65.65 5.72 13.32
C ILE A 1042 64.31 5.89 12.61
N SER A 1043 63.25 5.26 13.10
CA SER A 1043 61.89 5.40 12.59
C SER A 1043 60.84 5.15 13.67
N ILE A 1044 59.67 5.75 13.49
CA ILE A 1044 58.51 5.58 14.34
C ILE A 1044 57.63 4.48 13.74
N HIS A 1045 57.49 3.39 14.47
CA HIS A 1045 56.58 2.31 14.13
C HIS A 1045 55.21 2.56 14.75
N SER A 1046 54.15 2.35 13.98
CA SER A 1046 52.76 2.46 14.43
C SER A 1046 52.01 1.15 14.19
N ASP A 1047 51.73 0.42 15.25
CA ASP A 1047 50.93 -0.81 15.23
C ASP A 1047 49.45 -0.51 15.51
N SER A 1048 48.54 -1.07 14.70
CA SER A 1048 47.10 -1.03 15.00
C SER A 1048 46.71 -2.13 15.98
N GLU A 1049 46.22 -1.78 17.17
CA GLU A 1049 45.74 -2.74 18.17
C GLU A 1049 44.36 -3.32 17.77
N GLY A 1050 44.39 -4.38 16.95
CA GLY A 1050 43.24 -5.24 16.66
C GLY A 1050 42.33 -4.80 15.52
N ALA A 1051 41.67 -5.78 14.89
CA ALA A 1051 40.69 -5.56 13.83
C ALA A 1051 39.40 -4.94 14.41
N GLY A 1052 39.35 -3.60 14.51
CA GLY A 1052 38.12 -2.86 14.83
C GLY A 1052 38.24 -1.76 15.88
N THR A 1053 39.33 -1.71 16.65
CA THR A 1053 39.63 -0.63 17.59
C THR A 1053 40.80 0.20 17.08
N ARG A 1054 40.54 1.47 16.75
CA ARG A 1054 41.52 2.42 16.18
C ARG A 1054 42.49 2.95 17.23
N SER A 1055 43.08 2.04 17.98
CA SER A 1055 44.08 2.31 19.00
C SER A 1055 45.43 2.05 18.36
N TYR A 1056 46.18 3.11 18.04
CA TYR A 1056 47.54 2.97 17.56
C TYR A 1056 48.48 2.89 18.76
N SER A 1057 49.43 1.97 18.70
CA SER A 1057 50.58 1.95 19.60
C SER A 1057 51.82 2.40 18.83
N TYR A 1058 52.56 3.33 19.42
CA TYR A 1058 53.73 3.94 18.79
C TYR A 1058 55.00 3.49 19.50
N LYS A 1059 56.06 3.24 18.72
CA LYS A 1059 57.40 2.90 19.24
C LYS A 1059 58.46 3.52 18.35
N VAL A 1060 59.55 3.99 18.94
CA VAL A 1060 60.72 4.47 18.18
C VAL A 1060 61.73 3.33 18.06
N LEU A 1061 62.03 2.97 16.83
CA LEU A 1061 62.95 1.89 16.46
C LEU A 1061 64.22 2.48 15.86
N MET A 1062 65.35 1.83 16.11
CA MET A 1062 66.64 2.10 15.49
C MET A 1062 67.07 0.88 14.68
N GLN A 1063 67.62 1.13 13.50
CA GLN A 1063 68.23 0.11 12.66
C GLN A 1063 69.74 0.05 12.94
N THR A 1064 70.23 -1.13 13.30
CA THR A 1064 71.66 -1.38 13.55
C THR A 1064 72.11 -2.58 12.71
N GLY A 1065 72.63 -2.34 11.50
CA GLY A 1065 72.92 -3.40 10.55
C GLY A 1065 71.64 -4.12 10.10
N ASP A 1066 71.54 -5.43 10.35
CA ASP A 1066 70.35 -6.24 9.99
C ASP A 1066 69.27 -6.31 11.08
N ALA A 1067 69.50 -5.68 12.25
CA ALA A 1067 68.58 -5.75 13.39
C ALA A 1067 67.81 -4.44 13.62
N GLU A 1068 66.49 -4.55 13.81
CA GLU A 1068 65.60 -3.45 14.23
C GLU A 1068 65.33 -3.56 15.73
N LEU A 1069 65.68 -2.52 16.49
CA LEU A 1069 65.63 -2.52 17.96
C LEU A 1069 64.87 -1.30 18.48
N GLU A 1070 64.09 -1.46 19.54
CA GLU A 1070 63.46 -0.32 20.22
C GLU A 1070 64.53 0.56 20.91
N MET A 1071 64.50 1.87 20.65
CA MET A 1071 65.49 2.80 21.21
C MET A 1071 65.31 2.98 22.73
N ARG A 1072 64.07 2.87 23.21
CA ARG A 1072 63.73 3.15 24.61
C ARG A 1072 64.52 2.22 25.55
N GLY A 1073 65.25 2.81 26.49
CA GLY A 1073 66.08 2.07 27.45
C GLY A 1073 67.37 1.48 26.87
N ARG A 1074 67.67 1.69 25.57
CA ARG A 1074 68.84 1.12 24.87
C ARG A 1074 69.75 2.15 24.21
N CYS A 1075 69.41 3.43 24.27
CA CYS A 1075 70.22 4.54 23.73
C CYS A 1075 70.92 5.36 24.82
N SER A 1076 72.05 5.99 24.46
CA SER A 1076 72.82 6.91 25.29
C SER A 1076 72.09 8.23 25.52
N ALA A 1077 72.56 9.05 26.47
CA ALA A 1077 71.97 10.36 26.76
C ALA A 1077 72.00 11.29 25.53
N GLY A 1078 73.11 11.33 24.80
CA GLY A 1078 73.23 12.13 23.58
C GLY A 1078 72.34 11.62 22.43
N GLN A 1079 72.28 10.29 22.24
CA GLN A 1079 71.38 9.69 21.23
C GLN A 1079 69.90 10.00 21.52
N LYS A 1080 69.49 10.04 22.79
CA LYS A 1080 68.12 10.40 23.19
C LYS A 1080 67.76 11.83 22.82
N VAL A 1081 68.64 12.78 23.14
CA VAL A 1081 68.44 14.20 22.85
C VAL A 1081 68.38 14.41 21.35
N LEU A 1082 69.32 13.82 20.60
CA LEU A 1082 69.37 13.94 19.14
C LEU A 1082 68.14 13.32 18.46
N ALA A 1083 67.74 12.10 18.84
CA ALA A 1083 66.57 11.43 18.29
C ALA A 1083 65.28 12.23 18.55
N SER A 1084 65.13 12.75 19.77
CA SER A 1084 63.95 13.53 20.14
C SER A 1084 63.89 14.87 19.39
N LEU A 1085 65.04 15.51 19.17
CA LEU A 1085 65.16 16.72 18.37
C LEU A 1085 64.78 16.47 16.90
N ILE A 1086 65.31 15.41 16.29
CA ILE A 1086 65.01 15.04 14.90
C ILE A 1086 63.53 14.69 14.71
N ILE A 1087 62.93 13.94 15.63
CA ILE A 1087 61.51 13.62 15.58
C ILE A 1087 60.67 14.90 15.66
N ARG A 1088 61.04 15.85 16.53
CA ARG A 1088 60.35 17.15 16.60
C ARG A 1088 60.50 17.95 15.31
N LEU A 1089 61.68 17.98 14.70
CA LEU A 1089 61.91 18.64 13.41
C LEU A 1089 61.03 18.04 12.32
N ALA A 1090 60.96 16.71 12.23
CA ALA A 1090 60.13 16.02 11.25
C ALA A 1090 58.63 16.28 11.49
N LEU A 1091 58.18 16.32 12.74
CA LEU A 1091 56.79 16.65 13.08
C LEU A 1091 56.43 18.09 12.73
N ALA A 1092 57.33 19.04 13.00
CA ALA A 1092 57.15 20.44 12.63
C ALA A 1092 57.05 20.58 11.11
N GLU A 1093 57.91 19.91 10.36
CA GLU A 1093 57.87 19.92 8.90
C GLU A 1093 56.57 19.33 8.33
N THR A 1094 56.08 18.23 8.92
CA THR A 1094 54.92 17.51 8.38
C THR A 1094 53.59 18.20 8.69
N PHE A 1095 53.49 18.85 9.86
CA PHE A 1095 52.23 19.42 10.37
C PHE A 1095 52.19 20.96 10.40
N CYS A 1096 53.31 21.66 10.28
CA CYS A 1096 53.39 23.13 10.36
C CYS A 1096 53.64 23.78 8.99
N LEU A 1097 53.01 23.29 7.92
CA LEU A 1097 53.19 23.81 6.55
C LEU A 1097 52.96 25.33 6.42
N ASN A 1098 52.09 25.91 7.26
CA ASN A 1098 51.77 27.35 7.28
C ASN A 1098 52.38 28.11 8.47
N CYS A 1099 53.08 27.43 9.38
CA CYS A 1099 53.68 28.00 10.59
C CYS A 1099 55.17 27.66 10.62
N GLY A 1100 56.01 28.55 10.10
CA GLY A 1100 57.45 28.31 9.98
C GLY A 1100 58.24 28.57 11.27
N ILE A 1101 57.59 28.60 12.44
CA ILE A 1101 58.26 28.90 13.71
C ILE A 1101 58.72 27.60 14.39
N LEU A 1102 59.98 27.57 14.81
CA LEU A 1102 60.55 26.47 15.59
C LEU A 1102 61.44 27.00 16.71
N ALA A 1103 61.25 26.53 17.94
CA ALA A 1103 62.08 26.88 19.08
C ALA A 1103 62.86 25.67 19.61
N LEU A 1104 64.18 25.83 19.69
CA LEU A 1104 65.12 24.84 20.18
C LEU A 1104 65.79 25.38 21.45
N ASP A 1105 65.38 24.84 22.59
CA ASP A 1105 65.92 25.18 23.90
C ASP A 1105 67.03 24.19 24.29
N GLU A 1106 68.26 24.70 24.37
CA GLU A 1106 69.51 23.98 24.61
C GLU A 1106 69.71 22.69 23.78
N PRO A 1107 69.77 22.80 22.45
CA PRO A 1107 69.81 21.63 21.55
C PRO A 1107 71.10 20.79 21.65
N THR A 1108 72.16 21.32 22.27
CA THR A 1108 73.45 20.62 22.46
C THR A 1108 73.55 19.86 23.78
N THR A 1109 72.49 19.84 24.59
CA THR A 1109 72.46 19.12 25.87
C THR A 1109 72.93 17.66 25.69
N ASN A 1110 74.01 17.26 26.38
CA ASN A 1110 74.60 15.92 26.32
C ASN A 1110 75.11 15.47 24.92
N LEU A 1111 75.31 16.37 23.97
CA LEU A 1111 75.97 16.08 22.69
C LEU A 1111 77.49 16.26 22.81
N ASP A 1112 78.26 15.42 22.11
CA ASP A 1112 79.69 15.64 21.94
C ASP A 1112 79.96 16.66 20.82
N GLY A 1113 81.18 17.21 20.78
CA GLY A 1113 81.56 18.25 19.82
C GLY A 1113 81.22 17.92 18.35
N PRO A 1114 81.54 16.71 17.83
CA PRO A 1114 81.23 16.34 16.45
C PRO A 1114 79.73 16.25 16.13
N ASN A 1115 78.89 15.73 17.05
CA ASN A 1115 77.45 15.69 16.84
C ASN A 1115 76.82 17.08 17.00
N ALA A 1116 77.34 17.93 17.89
CA ALA A 1116 76.92 19.33 17.99
C ALA A 1116 77.25 20.13 16.71
N GLU A 1117 78.43 19.93 16.13
CA GLU A 1117 78.83 20.52 14.85
C GLU A 1117 77.96 20.01 13.68
N SER A 1118 77.67 18.72 13.65
CA SER A 1118 76.84 18.12 12.60
C SER A 1118 75.37 18.56 12.73
N LEU A 1119 74.89 18.75 13.95
CA LEU A 1119 73.58 19.35 14.22
C LEU A 1119 73.53 20.81 13.76
N ALA A 1120 74.57 21.60 14.03
CA ALA A 1120 74.66 22.97 13.54
C ALA A 1120 74.65 23.01 11.99
N ALA A 1121 75.40 22.13 11.34
CA ALA A 1121 75.40 22.02 9.88
C ALA A 1121 74.02 21.63 9.31
N ALA A 1122 73.29 20.72 9.96
CA ALA A 1122 71.95 20.34 9.54
C ALA A 1122 70.93 21.49 9.74
N LEU A 1123 71.04 22.24 10.84
CA LEU A 1123 70.20 23.41 11.08
C LEU A 1123 70.47 24.53 10.06
N LEU A 1124 71.73 24.79 9.73
CA LEU A 1124 72.11 25.75 8.67
C LEU A 1124 71.52 25.35 7.32
N ARG A 1125 71.57 24.07 6.97
CA ARG A 1125 70.95 23.56 5.75
C ARG A 1125 69.43 23.73 5.74
N ILE A 1126 68.76 23.46 6.86
CA ILE A 1126 67.32 23.72 7.02
C ILE A 1126 67.02 25.21 6.84
N MET A 1127 67.87 26.10 7.39
CA MET A 1127 67.73 27.55 7.23
C MET A 1127 67.94 27.99 5.77
N GLU A 1128 68.87 27.37 5.03
CA GLU A 1128 69.11 27.63 3.60
C GLU A 1128 67.95 27.14 2.73
N ASP A 1129 67.52 25.88 2.91
CA ASP A 1129 66.43 25.26 2.16
C ASP A 1129 65.09 26.02 2.36
N ARG A 1130 64.92 26.65 3.53
CA ARG A 1130 63.72 27.43 3.90
C ARG A 1130 63.90 28.94 3.78
N LYS A 1131 65.05 29.44 3.29
CA LYS A 1131 65.34 30.88 3.15
C LYS A 1131 64.35 31.62 2.23
N GLY A 1132 63.75 30.91 1.27
CA GLY A 1132 62.74 31.45 0.35
C GLY A 1132 61.31 31.50 0.90
N GLN A 1133 61.05 30.96 2.10
CA GLN A 1133 59.74 31.01 2.75
C GLN A 1133 59.64 32.29 3.60
N GLU A 1134 58.67 33.17 3.31
CA GLU A 1134 58.52 34.46 4.02
C GLU A 1134 58.24 34.32 5.52
N ASN A 1135 57.78 33.15 5.98
CA ASN A 1135 57.28 32.92 7.34
C ASN A 1135 58.15 31.97 8.19
N PHE A 1136 59.40 31.69 7.80
CA PHE A 1136 60.29 30.81 8.57
C PHE A 1136 61.05 31.56 9.68
N GLN A 1137 60.98 31.06 10.91
CA GLN A 1137 61.67 31.61 12.09
C GLN A 1137 62.20 30.48 12.96
N LEU A 1138 63.52 30.40 13.09
CA LEU A 1138 64.21 29.49 14.01
C LEU A 1138 64.69 30.27 15.23
N ILE A 1139 64.28 29.84 16.42
CA ILE A 1139 64.72 30.39 17.71
C ILE A 1139 65.60 29.35 18.37
N VAL A 1140 66.85 29.69 18.64
CA VAL A 1140 67.80 28.82 19.34
C VAL A 1140 68.20 29.50 20.64
N ILE A 1141 68.02 28.80 21.75
CA ILE A 1141 68.52 29.20 23.07
C ILE A 1141 69.65 28.23 23.40
N THR A 1142 70.85 28.74 23.67
CA THR A 1142 72.00 27.91 24.04
C THR A 1142 72.97 28.66 24.93
N HIS A 1143 73.66 27.95 25.80
CA HIS A 1143 74.85 28.42 26.50
C HIS A 1143 76.17 27.89 25.90
N ASP A 1144 76.09 27.05 24.87
CA ASP A 1144 77.26 26.58 24.12
C ASP A 1144 77.72 27.65 23.12
N GLU A 1145 78.75 28.40 23.51
CA GLU A 1145 79.32 29.48 22.71
C GLU A 1145 79.86 28.98 21.35
N ARG A 1146 80.38 27.75 21.28
CA ARG A 1146 80.89 27.17 20.02
C ARG A 1146 79.75 26.86 19.08
N PHE A 1147 78.65 26.29 19.58
CA PHE A 1147 77.46 26.03 18.79
C PHE A 1147 76.78 27.33 18.33
N ALA A 1148 76.70 28.33 19.22
CA ALA A 1148 76.18 29.65 18.88
C ALA A 1148 76.98 30.33 17.76
N GLN A 1149 78.31 30.20 17.76
CA GLN A 1149 79.18 30.71 16.69
C GLN A 1149 78.99 29.96 15.36
N LEU A 1150 78.78 28.65 15.41
CA LEU A 1150 78.59 27.84 14.20
C LEU A 1150 77.29 28.20 13.46
N ILE A 1151 76.20 28.43 14.20
CA ILE A 1151 74.88 28.79 13.63
C ILE A 1151 74.76 30.30 13.39
N GLY A 1152 75.31 31.12 14.28
CA GLY A 1152 75.26 32.58 14.26
C GLY A 1152 76.28 33.21 13.31
N GLN A 1153 76.37 32.75 12.07
CA GLN A 1153 77.20 33.39 11.05
C GLN A 1153 76.46 34.59 10.42
N ARG A 1154 77.21 35.62 10.03
CA ARG A 1154 76.68 36.86 9.41
C ARG A 1154 75.79 36.63 8.17
N GLN A 1155 75.92 35.47 7.53
CA GLN A 1155 75.13 35.07 6.37
C GLN A 1155 73.65 34.74 6.72
N HIS A 1156 73.35 34.47 7.99
CA HIS A 1156 72.04 33.98 8.43
C HIS A 1156 71.42 34.81 9.58
N ALA A 1157 72.22 35.55 10.36
CA ALA A 1157 71.72 36.46 11.40
C ALA A 1157 72.62 37.71 11.51
N GLU A 1158 72.01 38.88 11.77
CA GLU A 1158 72.73 40.15 11.97
C GLU A 1158 73.11 40.37 13.45
N LYS A 1159 72.27 39.87 14.36
CA LYS A 1159 72.38 40.09 15.81
C LYS A 1159 71.94 38.84 16.57
N TYR A 1160 72.48 38.67 17.77
CA TYR A 1160 71.97 37.73 18.76
C TYR A 1160 71.59 38.46 20.04
N TYR A 1161 70.75 37.82 20.86
CA TYR A 1161 70.33 38.35 22.14
C TYR A 1161 71.03 37.58 23.27
N ARG A 1162 71.83 38.29 24.07
CA ARG A 1162 72.46 37.75 25.27
C ARG A 1162 71.56 38.05 26.46
N VAL A 1163 71.17 37.00 27.18
CA VAL A 1163 70.42 37.13 28.43
C VAL A 1163 71.38 36.95 29.59
N SER A 1164 71.48 37.95 30.47
CA SER A 1164 72.32 37.93 31.66
C SER A 1164 71.54 38.38 32.88
N LYS A 1165 72.08 38.16 34.08
CA LYS A 1165 71.53 38.73 35.30
C LYS A 1165 72.28 39.99 35.70
N ASP A 1166 71.55 41.00 36.14
CA ASP A 1166 72.13 42.19 36.76
C ASP A 1166 72.58 41.93 38.20
N ASP A 1167 73.18 42.94 38.83
CA ASP A 1167 73.64 42.88 40.22
C ASP A 1167 72.50 42.62 41.22
N LEU A 1168 71.24 42.86 40.82
CA LEU A 1168 70.01 42.62 41.60
C LEU A 1168 69.32 41.29 41.25
N GLN A 1169 69.95 40.45 40.41
CA GLN A 1169 69.42 39.17 39.92
C GLN A 1169 68.20 39.27 38.98
N HIS A 1170 67.90 40.45 38.43
CA HIS A 1170 66.92 40.60 37.36
C HIS A 1170 67.53 40.21 36.00
N SER A 1171 66.73 39.58 35.14
CA SER A 1171 67.14 39.26 33.78
C SER A 1171 67.22 40.51 32.91
N ILE A 1172 68.39 40.77 32.34
CA ILE A 1172 68.63 41.79 31.30
C ILE A 1172 68.80 41.07 29.96
N ILE A 1173 68.21 41.64 28.91
CA ILE A 1173 68.35 41.18 27.53
C ILE A 1173 69.14 42.24 26.76
N GLU A 1174 70.34 41.89 26.32
CA GLU A 1174 71.21 42.76 25.53
C GLU A 1174 71.31 42.26 24.09
N CYS A 1175 71.19 43.17 23.12
CA CYS A 1175 71.34 42.85 21.71
C CYS A 1175 72.81 43.06 21.29
N GLN A 1176 73.47 42.01 20.78
CA GLN A 1176 74.87 42.03 20.37
C GLN A 1176 75.01 41.75 18.87
N GLU A 1177 75.93 42.46 18.20
CA GLU A 1177 76.22 42.25 16.77
C GLU A 1177 77.12 41.03 16.58
N ILE A 1178 76.89 40.30 15.50
CA ILE A 1178 77.73 39.17 15.09
C ILE A 1178 78.97 39.75 14.36
N PHE A 1179 80.14 39.69 15.00
CA PHE A 1179 81.42 40.10 14.41
C PHE A 1179 82.03 38.97 13.55
N ASP A 1180 82.72 39.36 12.47
CA ASP A 1180 83.20 38.48 11.38
C ASP A 1180 84.04 37.27 11.82
#